data_AF-A0A5D3WIX9-F1
#
_entry.id   AF-A0A5D3WIX9-F1
#
_cell.length_a   1.000
_cell.length_b   1.000
_cell.length_c   1.000
_cell.angle_alpha   90.00
_cell.angle_beta   90.00
_cell.angle_gamma   90.00
#
_symmetry.space_group_name_H-M   'P 1'
#
loop_
_entity.id
_entity.type
_entity.pdbx_description
1 polymer ?
#
loop_
_entity_poly.entity_id
_entity_poly.type
_entity_poly.pdbx_seq_one_letter_code
_entity_poly.pdbx_strand_id
1 'polypeptide(L)'
;MGPITTDRDLCRKCYACVRNCPVKAIKVKEDCTEVIHERCIGCGKCLRSCSQNAKQIADCIDETRRLLAGGSDVVAVLGCSFPAFFNDIRPGQLVTALKKLGFVEVHEGTSGVELIRDDYRRLIERPPQTPLISSHCPTVVDLIERHYPQLLKNLLPVVSPMVAIGRFIKQQRGSDTRVIYISSCIAGKFEIAGEPVAGAIDTVLTYRELNIMLDEHGYRLREMPETPFDGIEPHQGRIFPIAGGPFRAFGIPHDSHNPDYIATEGEENALEIIRDLAAGRIRPRVVDIRFCNGGCIGGPGKNNRLTTFTKRHLIYGYHQSTDIPYRTAGHYLDVDASPDLGRTFTNKHRRLTLPSAESIRQILRATNKHSEKDELNCGACGYHTCREHAVAVYQGLAEGGMCLPYSLQVLEEDRFNLAQKYELARRALDQEFGDLEIIAEDGKTREVLDLIRQVGPTPTTVLIRGESGTGKELTARAIHRQSLRADRPLVTVNCTTLPDSLLESELFGHVKGAFTGAHADKKGLFETASGGTIFLDEIGDITPKLQAELLRVLDNGEIKPVGSNRSIKVDIRLITATNKNLEQGVREGWFREDLFYRLNVFTINLPPLRNRRESLPALAHHFVERASKRLNKPLLGIEDRAVEAMLNYHWPGNIRELQNIIERAAVLTQDNVIHLDNLPVVFAELYQKLQLPADRPTTFNELRSAQVGRIEANLLKRYLQETGGNVSAAARKAQLPRRTFYRLLERHGIDSKAFRRRPT
;
A
#
# COMPACT_ATOMS: atom_id res chain seq x y z
N MET A 1 -17.28 -4.49 -31.33
CA MET A 1 -16.35 -4.49 -30.18
C MET A 1 -15.09 -5.20 -30.63
N GLY A 2 -13.88 -4.70 -30.34
CA GLY A 2 -12.68 -5.40 -30.79
C GLY A 2 -12.36 -6.64 -29.93
N PRO A 3 -11.50 -7.56 -30.38
CA PRO A 3 -11.38 -8.88 -29.77
C PRO A 3 -10.75 -8.94 -28.37
N ILE A 4 -10.21 -7.81 -27.88
CA ILE A 4 -9.70 -7.67 -26.51
C ILE A 4 -10.34 -6.45 -25.88
N THR A 5 -11.14 -6.65 -24.85
CA THR A 5 -11.87 -5.60 -24.12
C THR A 5 -11.20 -5.31 -22.78
N THR A 6 -11.61 -4.22 -22.14
CA THR A 6 -11.19 -3.90 -20.77
C THR A 6 -12.42 -3.70 -19.91
N ASP A 7 -12.56 -4.56 -18.91
CA ASP A 7 -13.46 -4.36 -17.79
C ASP A 7 -12.94 -3.19 -16.94
N ARG A 8 -13.73 -2.12 -16.88
CA ARG A 8 -13.33 -0.89 -16.19
C ARG A 8 -13.38 -1.03 -14.67
N ASP A 9 -14.26 -1.87 -14.16
CA ASP A 9 -14.47 -2.04 -12.71
C ASP A 9 -13.33 -2.84 -12.08
N LEU A 10 -12.77 -3.78 -12.84
CA LEU A 10 -11.58 -4.54 -12.47
C LEU A 10 -10.26 -3.80 -12.75
N CYS A 11 -10.25 -2.82 -13.66
CA CYS A 11 -9.02 -2.15 -14.05
C CYS A 11 -8.45 -1.30 -12.89
N ARG A 12 -7.14 -1.36 -12.70
CA ARG A 12 -6.40 -0.57 -11.71
C ARG A 12 -5.21 0.10 -12.39
N LYS A 13 -4.76 1.26 -11.87
CA LYS A 13 -3.63 2.08 -12.37
C LYS A 13 -2.24 1.43 -12.20
N CYS A 14 -2.09 0.13 -12.43
CA CYS A 14 -0.79 -0.53 -12.39
C CYS A 14 -0.01 -0.38 -13.71
N TYR A 15 -0.71 -0.03 -14.79
CA TYR A 15 -0.18 0.16 -16.15
C TYR A 15 0.62 -1.02 -16.74
N ALA A 16 0.53 -2.20 -16.14
CA ALA A 16 1.30 -3.38 -16.55
C ALA A 16 1.07 -3.73 -18.02
N CYS A 17 -0.17 -3.64 -18.50
CA CYS A 17 -0.49 -3.91 -19.89
C CYS A 17 0.12 -2.87 -20.87
N VAL A 18 0.18 -1.59 -20.49
CA VAL A 18 0.80 -0.51 -21.30
C VAL A 18 2.31 -0.76 -21.41
N ARG A 19 2.96 -1.08 -20.29
CA ARG A 19 4.41 -1.36 -20.24
C ARG A 19 4.79 -2.56 -21.12
N ASN A 20 4.00 -3.63 -21.02
CA ASN A 20 4.27 -4.90 -21.69
C ASN A 20 3.69 -5.01 -23.11
N CYS A 21 3.05 -3.96 -23.66
CA CYS A 21 2.56 -4.02 -25.03
C CYS A 21 3.74 -3.82 -26.03
N PRO A 22 4.04 -4.80 -26.91
CA PRO A 22 5.19 -4.70 -27.82
C PRO A 22 5.07 -3.60 -28.87
N VAL A 23 3.84 -3.22 -29.22
CA VAL A 23 3.53 -2.24 -30.28
C VAL A 23 2.90 -0.96 -29.76
N LYS A 24 2.87 -0.78 -28.42
CA LYS A 24 2.24 0.35 -27.72
C LYS A 24 0.83 0.65 -28.24
N ALA A 25 -0.01 -0.39 -28.29
CA ALA A 25 -1.40 -0.34 -28.73
C ALA A 25 -2.39 -0.24 -27.56
N ILE A 26 -1.96 0.28 -26.41
CA ILE A 26 -2.80 0.50 -25.23
C ILE A 26 -2.57 1.91 -24.76
N LYS A 27 -3.66 2.67 -24.59
CA LYS A 27 -3.64 4.04 -24.07
C LYS A 27 -4.20 4.08 -22.65
N VAL A 28 -3.87 5.13 -21.93
CA VAL A 28 -4.48 5.46 -20.64
C VAL A 28 -5.66 6.40 -20.87
N LYS A 29 -6.78 6.17 -20.19
CA LYS A 29 -7.97 7.02 -20.24
C LYS A 29 -8.70 6.97 -18.89
N GLU A 30 -8.93 8.12 -18.26
CA GLU A 30 -9.80 8.27 -17.08
C GLU A 30 -9.60 7.14 -16.05
N ASP A 31 -8.34 6.95 -15.62
CA ASP A 31 -7.95 5.99 -14.60
C ASP A 31 -7.98 4.50 -14.99
N CYS A 32 -8.40 4.18 -16.21
CA CYS A 32 -8.31 2.85 -16.79
C CYS A 32 -7.40 2.82 -18.02
N THR A 33 -7.27 1.64 -18.63
CA THR A 33 -6.49 1.46 -19.86
C THR A 33 -7.38 0.94 -20.98
N GLU A 34 -7.20 1.40 -22.20
CA GLU A 34 -8.02 1.01 -23.35
C GLU A 34 -7.13 0.48 -24.48
N VAL A 35 -7.58 -0.59 -25.16
CA VAL A 35 -6.86 -1.14 -26.32
C VAL A 35 -7.18 -0.32 -27.56
N ILE A 36 -6.15 0.13 -28.27
CA ILE A 36 -6.27 0.80 -29.56
C ILE A 36 -6.33 -0.27 -30.64
N HIS A 37 -7.53 -0.67 -31.05
CA HIS A 37 -7.73 -1.78 -31.99
C HIS A 37 -7.05 -1.58 -33.34
N GLU A 38 -6.92 -0.34 -33.82
CA GLU A 38 -6.21 -0.01 -35.06
C GLU A 38 -4.70 -0.31 -35.00
N ARG A 39 -4.11 -0.35 -33.80
CA ARG A 39 -2.68 -0.65 -33.59
C ARG A 39 -2.45 -2.05 -33.04
N CYS A 40 -3.47 -2.67 -32.46
CA CYS A 40 -3.35 -3.98 -31.81
C CYS A 40 -3.03 -5.06 -32.83
N ILE A 41 -2.14 -5.98 -32.46
CA ILE A 41 -1.73 -7.13 -33.29
C ILE A 41 -2.29 -8.46 -32.74
N GLY A 42 -3.21 -8.43 -31.77
CA GLY A 42 -3.83 -9.65 -31.24
C GLY A 42 -2.91 -10.60 -30.46
N CYS A 43 -1.71 -10.18 -30.05
CA CYS A 43 -0.74 -11.04 -29.35
C CYS A 43 -1.18 -11.51 -27.94
N GLY A 44 -2.14 -10.83 -27.32
CA GLY A 44 -2.68 -11.18 -26.00
C GLY A 44 -1.73 -10.98 -24.81
N LYS A 45 -0.59 -10.31 -24.99
CA LYS A 45 0.36 -10.02 -23.90
C LYS A 45 -0.25 -9.18 -22.77
N CYS A 46 -1.19 -8.30 -23.12
CA CYS A 46 -1.96 -7.51 -22.16
C CYS A 46 -2.88 -8.36 -21.26
N LEU A 47 -3.38 -9.49 -21.75
CA LEU A 47 -4.15 -10.46 -20.96
C LEU A 47 -3.24 -11.13 -19.93
N ARG A 48 -2.03 -11.53 -20.35
CA ARG A 48 -1.06 -12.22 -19.47
C ARG A 48 -0.46 -11.33 -18.40
N SER A 49 -0.28 -10.04 -18.69
CA SER A 49 0.28 -9.05 -17.75
C SER A 49 -0.77 -8.40 -16.85
N CYS A 50 -2.06 -8.65 -17.09
CA CYS A 50 -3.13 -8.08 -16.28
C CYS A 50 -3.39 -8.94 -15.03
N SER A 51 -2.82 -8.55 -13.89
CA SER A 51 -3.03 -9.25 -12.62
C SER A 51 -4.48 -9.18 -12.10
N GLN A 52 -5.27 -8.21 -12.55
CA GLN A 52 -6.66 -8.03 -12.14
C GLN A 52 -7.65 -8.77 -13.04
N ASN A 53 -7.19 -9.46 -14.09
CA ASN A 53 -8.05 -10.04 -15.14
C ASN A 53 -9.01 -9.03 -15.80
N ALA A 54 -8.70 -7.74 -15.72
CA ALA A 54 -9.48 -6.66 -16.32
C ALA A 54 -9.40 -6.66 -17.85
N LYS A 55 -8.29 -7.15 -18.43
CA LYS A 55 -8.20 -7.39 -19.88
C LYS A 55 -8.87 -8.72 -20.16
N GLN A 56 -9.90 -8.70 -21.01
CA GLN A 56 -10.69 -9.86 -21.36
C GLN A 56 -10.69 -10.08 -22.86
N ILE A 57 -10.89 -11.33 -23.25
CA ILE A 57 -11.12 -11.69 -24.65
C ILE A 57 -12.60 -11.42 -24.89
N ALA A 58 -12.94 -10.83 -26.04
CA ALA A 58 -14.35 -10.67 -26.40
C ALA A 58 -15.01 -12.05 -26.42
N ASP A 59 -16.05 -12.21 -25.61
CA ASP A 59 -16.78 -13.46 -25.45
C ASP A 59 -17.56 -13.78 -26.72
N CYS A 60 -17.35 -14.99 -27.25
CA CYS A 60 -18.07 -15.52 -28.41
C CYS A 60 -19.02 -16.68 -28.06
N ILE A 61 -19.27 -16.97 -26.78
CA ILE A 61 -20.17 -18.04 -26.32
C ILE A 61 -21.60 -17.78 -26.82
N ASP A 62 -22.15 -16.58 -26.57
CA ASP A 62 -23.54 -16.27 -26.98
C ASP A 62 -23.71 -16.18 -28.50
N GLU A 63 -22.68 -15.75 -29.22
CA GLU A 63 -22.66 -15.82 -30.69
C GLU A 63 -22.67 -17.28 -31.16
N THR A 64 -21.84 -18.13 -30.55
CA THR A 64 -21.79 -19.57 -30.85
C THR A 64 -23.13 -20.25 -30.57
N ARG A 65 -23.76 -19.96 -29.42
CA ARG A 65 -25.09 -20.47 -29.07
C ARG A 65 -26.15 -20.04 -30.09
N ARG A 66 -26.11 -18.78 -30.54
CA ARG A 66 -27.03 -18.28 -31.58
C ARG A 66 -26.83 -18.98 -32.93
N LEU A 67 -25.59 -19.27 -33.30
CA LEU A 67 -25.29 -20.04 -34.53
C LEU A 67 -25.80 -21.48 -34.41
N LEU A 68 -25.54 -22.15 -33.28
CA LEU A 68 -25.99 -23.52 -33.01
C LEU A 68 -27.51 -23.66 -32.92
N ALA A 69 -28.20 -22.66 -32.37
CA ALA A 69 -29.66 -22.60 -32.35
C ALA A 69 -30.26 -22.13 -33.69
N GLY A 70 -29.44 -21.62 -34.59
CA GLY A 70 -29.84 -21.25 -35.94
C GLY A 70 -30.16 -22.49 -36.77
N GLY A 71 -31.11 -22.39 -37.69
CA GLY A 71 -31.50 -23.53 -38.56
C GLY A 71 -30.46 -23.91 -39.63
N SER A 72 -29.23 -23.39 -39.56
CA SER A 72 -28.13 -23.71 -40.48
C SER A 72 -27.22 -24.77 -39.88
N ASP A 73 -26.65 -25.63 -40.73
CA ASP A 73 -25.62 -26.58 -40.30
C ASP A 73 -24.40 -25.85 -39.75
N VAL A 74 -23.94 -26.27 -38.56
CA VAL A 74 -22.76 -25.71 -37.90
C VAL A 74 -21.66 -26.76 -37.77
N VAL A 75 -20.51 -26.46 -38.36
CA VAL A 75 -19.31 -27.31 -38.35
C VAL A 75 -18.29 -26.78 -37.35
N ALA A 76 -17.79 -27.65 -36.48
CA ALA A 76 -16.69 -27.33 -35.57
C ALA A 76 -15.34 -27.70 -36.19
N VAL A 77 -14.38 -26.78 -36.13
CA VAL A 77 -12.99 -27.05 -36.54
C VAL A 77 -12.07 -26.89 -35.34
N LEU A 78 -11.50 -27.99 -34.85
CA LEU A 78 -10.54 -27.99 -33.76
C LEU A 78 -9.16 -27.52 -34.25
N GLY A 79 -8.70 -26.38 -33.76
CA GLY A 79 -7.43 -25.81 -34.16
C GLY A 79 -6.23 -26.70 -33.81
N CYS A 80 -5.11 -26.51 -34.51
CA CYS A 80 -3.98 -27.44 -34.50
C CYS A 80 -3.32 -27.70 -33.12
N SER A 81 -3.64 -26.90 -32.10
CA SER A 81 -3.06 -27.02 -30.74
C SER A 81 -3.97 -27.76 -29.75
N PHE A 82 -5.13 -28.26 -30.17
CA PHE A 82 -6.11 -28.87 -29.26
C PHE A 82 -5.57 -30.06 -28.44
N PRO A 83 -4.69 -30.95 -28.97
CA PRO A 83 -4.18 -32.08 -28.17
C PRO A 83 -3.31 -31.62 -27.01
N ALA A 84 -2.66 -30.46 -27.14
CA ALA A 84 -1.87 -29.86 -26.08
C ALA A 84 -2.73 -29.14 -25.02
N PHE A 85 -4.00 -28.84 -25.32
CA PHE A 85 -4.94 -28.23 -24.38
C PHE A 85 -5.75 -29.31 -23.66
N PHE A 86 -6.43 -30.16 -24.44
CA PHE A 86 -7.24 -31.31 -24.03
C PHE A 86 -6.37 -32.57 -23.97
N ASN A 87 -5.50 -32.61 -22.98
CA ASN A 87 -4.43 -33.60 -22.86
C ASN A 87 -4.82 -34.83 -22.04
N ASP A 88 -5.96 -34.77 -21.36
CA ASP A 88 -6.44 -35.77 -20.41
C ASP A 88 -7.67 -36.55 -20.91
N ILE A 89 -7.98 -36.40 -22.19
CA ILE A 89 -9.08 -37.07 -22.90
C ILE A 89 -8.59 -37.57 -24.24
N ARG A 90 -9.30 -38.56 -24.81
CA ARG A 90 -9.05 -38.96 -26.20
C ARG A 90 -9.76 -38.01 -27.18
N PRO A 91 -9.19 -37.75 -28.36
CA PRO A 91 -9.77 -36.84 -29.36
C PRO A 91 -11.23 -37.18 -29.72
N GLY A 92 -11.56 -38.47 -29.88
CA GLY A 92 -12.91 -38.89 -30.22
C GLY A 92 -13.96 -38.58 -29.14
N GLN A 93 -13.54 -38.47 -27.87
CA GLN A 93 -14.44 -38.05 -26.78
C GLN A 93 -14.80 -36.57 -26.91
N LEU A 94 -13.85 -35.73 -27.35
CA LEU A 94 -14.09 -34.32 -27.62
C LEU A 94 -15.02 -34.14 -28.83
N VAL A 95 -14.87 -34.97 -29.87
CA VAL A 95 -15.80 -35.01 -31.01
C VAL A 95 -17.21 -35.33 -30.54
N THR A 96 -17.40 -36.37 -29.72
CA THR A 96 -18.71 -36.71 -29.14
C THR A 96 -19.33 -35.54 -28.38
N ALA A 97 -18.53 -34.84 -27.57
CA ALA A 97 -19.00 -33.71 -26.80
C ALA A 97 -19.46 -32.54 -27.69
N LEU A 98 -18.70 -32.22 -28.74
CA LEU A 98 -19.08 -31.20 -29.71
C LEU A 98 -20.35 -31.59 -30.47
N LYS A 99 -20.50 -32.84 -30.91
CA LYS A 99 -21.74 -33.28 -31.56
C LYS A 99 -22.95 -33.16 -30.62
N LYS A 100 -22.78 -33.46 -29.33
CA LYS A 100 -23.83 -33.25 -28.32
C LYS A 100 -24.19 -31.78 -28.09
N LEU A 101 -23.24 -30.85 -28.26
CA LEU A 101 -23.52 -29.41 -28.23
C LEU A 101 -24.31 -28.91 -29.45
N GLY A 102 -24.46 -29.72 -30.51
CA GLY A 102 -25.24 -29.39 -31.71
C GLY A 102 -24.42 -29.22 -32.99
N PHE A 103 -23.10 -29.46 -32.96
CA PHE A 103 -22.30 -29.45 -34.18
C PHE A 103 -22.59 -30.67 -35.05
N VAL A 104 -22.87 -30.47 -36.35
CA VAL A 104 -23.19 -31.57 -37.27
C VAL A 104 -21.94 -32.37 -37.66
N GLU A 105 -20.79 -31.68 -37.73
CA GLU A 105 -19.49 -32.26 -38.06
C GLU A 105 -18.37 -31.66 -37.22
N VAL A 106 -17.33 -32.46 -37.00
CA VAL A 106 -16.10 -32.03 -36.32
C VAL A 106 -14.88 -32.35 -37.18
N HIS A 107 -14.06 -31.34 -37.41
CA HIS A 107 -12.87 -31.40 -38.25
C HIS A 107 -11.62 -31.07 -37.43
N GLU A 108 -10.49 -31.62 -37.86
CA GLU A 108 -9.18 -31.13 -37.43
C GLU A 108 -8.74 -29.94 -38.30
N GLY A 109 -8.37 -28.82 -37.68
CA GLY A 109 -7.86 -27.65 -38.39
C GLY A 109 -6.48 -27.88 -39.04
N THR A 110 -5.79 -28.95 -38.68
CA THR A 110 -4.55 -29.42 -39.31
C THR A 110 -4.77 -29.85 -40.76
N SER A 111 -5.98 -30.24 -41.15
CA SER A 111 -6.33 -30.52 -42.55
C SER A 111 -6.20 -29.25 -43.42
N GLY A 112 -6.42 -28.06 -42.83
CA GLY A 112 -6.13 -26.79 -43.49
C GLY A 112 -4.65 -26.56 -43.82
N VAL A 113 -3.73 -27.23 -43.11
CA VAL A 113 -2.28 -27.16 -43.38
C VAL A 113 -1.95 -27.97 -44.63
N GLU A 114 -2.59 -29.14 -44.80
CA GLU A 114 -2.44 -29.98 -45.99
C GLU A 114 -2.90 -29.24 -47.24
N LEU A 115 -4.03 -28.52 -47.15
CA LEU A 115 -4.58 -27.75 -48.28
C LEU A 115 -3.62 -26.67 -48.81
N ILE A 116 -2.92 -25.95 -47.92
CA ILE A 116 -2.02 -24.86 -48.32
C ILE A 116 -0.59 -25.32 -48.66
N ARG A 117 -0.27 -26.61 -48.45
CA ARG A 117 1.10 -27.14 -48.59
C ARG A 117 1.69 -26.82 -49.97
N ASP A 118 0.97 -27.17 -51.02
CA ASP A 118 1.51 -27.14 -52.38
C ASP A 118 1.70 -25.71 -52.88
N ASP A 119 0.83 -24.78 -52.50
CA ASP A 119 0.99 -23.36 -52.79
C ASP A 119 2.21 -22.77 -52.09
N TYR A 120 2.42 -23.10 -50.82
CA TYR A 120 3.63 -22.70 -50.07
C TYR A 120 4.90 -23.25 -50.74
N ARG A 121 4.93 -24.54 -51.06
CA ARG A 121 6.07 -25.17 -51.73
C ARG A 121 6.37 -24.50 -53.07
N ARG A 122 5.36 -24.34 -53.92
CA ARG A 122 5.48 -23.72 -55.25
C ARG A 122 6.04 -22.30 -55.18
N LEU A 123 5.62 -21.52 -54.19
CA LEU A 123 6.10 -20.14 -54.01
C LEU A 123 7.52 -20.09 -53.46
N ILE A 124 7.89 -20.99 -52.56
CA ILE A 124 9.23 -21.04 -51.95
C ILE A 124 10.27 -21.64 -52.91
N GLU A 125 9.91 -22.61 -53.74
CA GLU A 125 10.79 -23.25 -54.73
C GLU A 125 11.20 -22.29 -55.87
N ARG A 126 10.40 -21.24 -56.14
CA ARG A 126 10.78 -20.17 -57.06
C ARG A 126 11.81 -19.23 -56.41
N PRO A 127 12.85 -18.76 -57.13
CA PRO A 127 13.81 -17.80 -56.57
C PRO A 127 13.08 -16.49 -56.25
N PRO A 128 12.99 -16.08 -54.98
CA PRO A 128 12.20 -14.92 -54.61
C PRO A 128 12.99 -13.63 -54.83
N GLN A 129 12.31 -12.57 -55.31
CA GLN A 129 12.93 -11.25 -55.46
C GLN A 129 13.21 -10.56 -54.12
N THR A 130 12.45 -10.94 -53.09
CA THR A 130 12.56 -10.43 -51.72
C THR A 130 12.38 -11.59 -50.74
N PRO A 131 12.98 -11.54 -49.54
CA PRO A 131 12.78 -12.57 -48.52
C PRO A 131 11.29 -12.88 -48.30
N LEU A 132 10.91 -14.15 -48.33
CA LEU A 132 9.52 -14.57 -48.12
C LEU A 132 9.24 -14.71 -46.62
N ILE A 133 8.11 -14.21 -46.15
CA ILE A 133 7.64 -14.32 -44.76
C ILE A 133 6.35 -15.13 -44.77
N SER A 134 6.31 -16.18 -43.96
CA SER A 134 5.11 -17.00 -43.81
C SER A 134 3.92 -16.18 -43.28
N SER A 135 2.71 -16.44 -43.78
CA SER A 135 1.49 -15.66 -43.48
C SER A 135 0.53 -16.35 -42.50
N HIS A 136 0.86 -17.53 -41.99
CA HIS A 136 -0.04 -18.34 -41.17
C HIS A 136 -0.04 -17.95 -39.67
N CYS A 137 0.69 -16.91 -39.26
CA CYS A 137 0.58 -16.31 -37.93
C CYS A 137 -0.18 -14.97 -38.03
N PRO A 138 -1.46 -14.89 -37.62
CA PRO A 138 -2.23 -13.66 -37.75
C PRO A 138 -1.59 -12.46 -37.03
N THR A 139 -0.96 -12.71 -35.89
CA THR A 139 -0.20 -11.68 -35.14
C THR A 139 0.96 -11.09 -35.94
N VAL A 140 1.67 -11.90 -36.73
CA VAL A 140 2.79 -11.44 -37.57
C VAL A 140 2.28 -10.67 -38.78
N VAL A 141 1.18 -11.14 -39.39
CA VAL A 141 0.50 -10.42 -40.48
C VAL A 141 0.06 -9.03 -40.00
N ASP A 142 -0.68 -8.94 -38.89
CA ASP A 142 -1.11 -7.66 -38.32
C ASP A 142 0.08 -6.78 -37.89
N LEU A 143 1.17 -7.37 -37.40
CA LEU A 143 2.41 -6.63 -37.10
C LEU A 143 2.97 -5.95 -38.34
N ILE A 144 3.03 -6.66 -39.47
CA ILE A 144 3.52 -6.12 -40.74
C ILE A 144 2.53 -5.09 -41.31
N GLU A 145 1.24 -5.42 -41.41
CA GLU A 145 0.22 -4.52 -41.96
C GLU A 145 0.12 -3.19 -41.21
N ARG A 146 0.32 -3.20 -39.88
CA ARG A 146 0.11 -2.02 -39.03
C ARG A 146 1.39 -1.30 -38.64
N HIS A 147 2.54 -1.97 -38.57
CA HIS A 147 3.78 -1.39 -38.03
C HIS A 147 4.99 -1.49 -38.96
N TYR A 148 4.99 -2.39 -39.95
CA TYR A 148 6.08 -2.55 -40.92
C TYR A 148 5.55 -2.67 -42.37
N PRO A 149 4.79 -1.68 -42.88
CA PRO A 149 4.14 -1.78 -44.19
C PRO A 149 5.12 -1.96 -45.37
N GLN A 150 6.40 -1.62 -45.21
CA GLN A 150 7.45 -1.88 -46.18
C GLN A 150 7.70 -3.38 -46.43
N LEU A 151 7.31 -4.25 -45.50
CA LEU A 151 7.42 -5.71 -45.60
C LEU A 151 6.15 -6.37 -46.16
N LEU A 152 5.13 -5.62 -46.61
CA LEU A 152 3.89 -6.20 -47.12
C LEU A 152 4.11 -7.15 -48.31
N LYS A 153 5.03 -6.79 -49.21
CA LYS A 153 5.41 -7.62 -50.37
C LYS A 153 6.18 -8.89 -50.00
N ASN A 154 6.71 -8.96 -48.77
CA ASN A 154 7.44 -10.11 -48.28
C ASN A 154 6.50 -11.20 -47.77
N LEU A 155 5.26 -10.87 -47.38
CA LEU A 155 4.28 -11.86 -46.92
C LEU A 155 3.86 -12.79 -48.07
N LEU A 156 3.91 -14.10 -47.82
CA LEU A 156 3.39 -15.10 -48.74
C LEU A 156 1.88 -14.90 -48.94
N PRO A 157 1.37 -14.76 -50.18
CA PRO A 157 -0.03 -14.44 -50.48
C PRO A 157 -0.95 -15.67 -50.38
N VAL A 158 -0.79 -16.44 -49.30
CA VAL A 158 -1.58 -17.64 -49.01
C VAL A 158 -2.33 -17.41 -47.70
N VAL A 159 -3.56 -17.91 -47.61
CA VAL A 159 -4.36 -17.85 -46.38
C VAL A 159 -3.77 -18.68 -45.23
N SER A 160 -4.21 -18.44 -44.00
CA SER A 160 -3.87 -19.31 -42.87
C SER A 160 -4.59 -20.66 -42.96
N PRO A 161 -4.10 -21.73 -42.30
CA PRO A 161 -4.78 -23.03 -42.26
C PRO A 161 -6.23 -22.94 -41.79
N MET A 162 -6.51 -22.02 -40.86
CA MET A 162 -7.86 -21.75 -40.35
C MET A 162 -8.79 -21.27 -41.46
N VAL A 163 -8.33 -20.33 -42.28
CA VAL A 163 -9.14 -19.81 -43.39
C VAL A 163 -9.23 -20.84 -44.52
N ALA A 164 -8.14 -21.57 -44.79
CA ALA A 164 -8.11 -22.62 -45.82
C ALA A 164 -9.18 -23.69 -45.58
N ILE A 165 -9.23 -24.25 -44.36
CA ILE A 165 -10.22 -25.27 -44.02
C ILE A 165 -11.65 -24.71 -44.00
N GLY A 166 -11.83 -23.44 -43.61
CA GLY A 166 -13.13 -22.77 -43.68
C GLY A 166 -13.65 -22.63 -45.11
N ARG A 167 -12.80 -22.14 -46.04
CA ARG A 167 -13.13 -22.07 -47.47
C ARG A 167 -13.42 -23.45 -48.05
N PHE A 168 -12.63 -24.46 -47.69
CA PHE A 168 -12.84 -25.83 -48.12
C PHE A 168 -14.20 -26.39 -47.67
N ILE A 169 -14.53 -26.28 -46.37
CA ILE A 169 -15.81 -26.79 -45.84
C ILE A 169 -16.99 -26.10 -46.53
N LYS A 170 -16.96 -24.77 -46.70
CA LYS A 170 -18.05 -24.04 -47.36
C LYS A 170 -18.17 -24.35 -48.85
N GLN A 171 -17.08 -24.66 -49.53
CA GLN A 171 -17.13 -25.09 -50.93
C GLN A 171 -17.78 -26.49 -51.06
N GLN A 172 -17.48 -27.41 -50.14
CA GLN A 172 -17.96 -28.79 -50.24
C GLN A 172 -19.37 -29.00 -49.65
N ARG A 173 -19.73 -28.33 -48.54
CA ARG A 173 -21.06 -28.42 -47.92
C ARG A 173 -22.05 -27.34 -48.37
N GLY A 174 -21.56 -26.30 -49.05
CA GLY A 174 -22.35 -25.15 -49.45
C GLY A 174 -22.12 -23.92 -48.58
N SER A 175 -22.29 -22.75 -49.19
CA SER A 175 -21.96 -21.43 -48.60
C SER A 175 -22.78 -21.06 -47.36
N ASP A 176 -23.95 -21.67 -47.19
CA ASP A 176 -24.84 -21.43 -46.04
C ASP A 176 -24.37 -22.12 -44.75
N THR A 177 -23.40 -23.05 -44.87
CA THR A 177 -22.79 -23.74 -43.73
C THR A 177 -22.05 -22.75 -42.85
N ARG A 178 -22.27 -22.84 -41.54
CA ARG A 178 -21.58 -22.04 -40.53
C ARG A 178 -20.36 -22.79 -40.04
N VAL A 179 -19.20 -22.14 -40.02
CA VAL A 179 -17.94 -22.75 -39.57
C VAL A 179 -17.43 -22.03 -38.33
N ILE A 180 -17.29 -22.78 -37.24
CA ILE A 180 -16.76 -22.28 -35.96
C ILE A 180 -15.38 -22.87 -35.74
N TYR A 181 -14.36 -22.01 -35.71
CA TYR A 181 -12.99 -22.43 -35.46
C TYR A 181 -12.66 -22.33 -33.97
N ILE A 182 -12.26 -23.44 -33.36
CA ILE A 182 -12.02 -23.55 -31.92
C ILE A 182 -10.52 -23.57 -31.66
N SER A 183 -9.95 -22.57 -30.97
CA SER A 183 -8.48 -22.41 -30.89
C SER A 183 -7.95 -21.84 -29.58
N SER A 184 -6.63 -21.88 -29.40
CA SER A 184 -5.92 -21.11 -28.37
C SER A 184 -5.47 -19.71 -28.87
N CYS A 185 -5.59 -19.45 -30.18
CA CYS A 185 -5.14 -18.21 -30.81
C CYS A 185 -6.25 -17.15 -30.84
N ILE A 186 -6.06 -16.06 -30.09
CA ILE A 186 -7.00 -14.93 -30.06
C ILE A 186 -6.87 -14.07 -31.32
N ALA A 187 -5.68 -14.02 -31.92
CA ALA A 187 -5.45 -13.31 -33.17
C ALA A 187 -6.30 -13.87 -34.33
N GLY A 188 -6.80 -15.11 -34.23
CA GLY A 188 -7.81 -15.64 -35.16
C GLY A 188 -9.09 -14.82 -35.19
N LYS A 189 -9.55 -14.28 -34.04
CA LYS A 189 -10.70 -13.36 -33.97
C LYS A 189 -10.45 -12.04 -34.74
N PHE A 190 -9.19 -11.62 -34.90
CA PHE A 190 -8.82 -10.47 -35.73
C PHE A 190 -8.76 -10.84 -37.22
N GLU A 191 -8.27 -12.04 -37.53
CA GLU A 191 -8.11 -12.51 -38.90
C GLU A 191 -9.46 -12.65 -39.63
N ILE A 192 -10.47 -13.23 -39.00
CA ILE A 192 -11.78 -13.48 -39.63
C ILE A 192 -12.52 -12.20 -40.06
N ALA A 193 -12.16 -11.05 -39.47
CA ALA A 193 -12.73 -9.75 -39.80
C ALA A 193 -12.01 -9.07 -40.98
N GLY A 194 -10.91 -9.63 -41.48
CA GLY A 194 -10.13 -9.04 -42.57
C GLY A 194 -10.62 -9.46 -43.96
N GLU A 195 -10.77 -8.51 -44.87
CA GLU A 195 -10.87 -8.84 -46.30
C GLU A 195 -9.50 -9.27 -46.86
N PRO A 196 -9.42 -10.22 -47.81
CA PRO A 196 -10.49 -10.97 -48.48
C PRO A 196 -10.82 -12.32 -47.80
N VAL A 197 -10.51 -12.52 -46.52
CA VAL A 197 -10.77 -13.78 -45.81
C VAL A 197 -12.11 -13.81 -45.07
N ALA A 198 -12.81 -12.67 -45.04
CA ALA A 198 -14.14 -12.53 -44.48
C ALA A 198 -15.11 -13.57 -45.05
N GLY A 199 -15.90 -14.19 -44.16
CA GLY A 199 -16.88 -15.21 -44.52
C GLY A 199 -16.36 -16.64 -44.59
N ALA A 200 -15.04 -16.88 -44.56
CA ALA A 200 -14.49 -18.24 -44.52
C ALA A 200 -14.76 -18.95 -43.18
N ILE A 201 -14.71 -18.20 -42.07
CA ILE A 201 -14.99 -18.66 -40.70
C ILE A 201 -15.99 -17.67 -40.10
N ASP A 202 -17.08 -18.18 -39.52
CA ASP A 202 -18.17 -17.35 -38.99
C ASP A 202 -17.84 -16.82 -37.59
N THR A 203 -17.24 -17.64 -36.73
CA THR A 203 -16.73 -17.18 -35.43
C THR A 203 -15.53 -18.01 -34.98
N VAL A 204 -14.73 -17.44 -34.07
CA VAL A 204 -13.59 -18.13 -33.45
C VAL A 204 -13.85 -18.26 -31.96
N LEU A 205 -14.04 -19.50 -31.52
CA LEU A 205 -14.23 -19.85 -30.11
C LEU A 205 -12.87 -20.23 -29.49
N THR A 206 -12.58 -19.78 -28.29
CA THR A 206 -11.38 -20.20 -27.57
C THR A 206 -11.60 -21.53 -26.85
N TYR A 207 -10.55 -22.32 -26.63
CA TYR A 207 -10.69 -23.56 -25.83
C TYR A 207 -11.24 -23.33 -24.42
N ARG A 208 -11.00 -22.14 -23.85
CA ARG A 208 -11.55 -21.77 -22.54
C ARG A 208 -13.05 -21.51 -22.61
N GLU A 209 -13.50 -20.77 -23.62
CA GLU A 209 -14.93 -20.56 -23.87
C GLU A 209 -15.62 -21.90 -24.14
N LEU A 210 -15.01 -22.81 -24.90
CA LEU A 210 -15.53 -24.17 -25.10
C LEU A 210 -15.65 -24.94 -23.78
N ASN A 211 -14.63 -24.91 -22.91
CA ASN A 211 -14.72 -25.57 -21.60
C ASN A 211 -15.88 -25.03 -20.77
N ILE A 212 -16.09 -23.71 -20.75
CA ILE A 212 -17.22 -23.09 -20.04
C ILE A 212 -18.55 -23.65 -20.57
N MET A 213 -18.71 -23.70 -21.90
CA MET A 213 -19.92 -24.26 -22.53
C MET A 213 -20.15 -25.73 -22.17
N LEU A 214 -19.08 -26.55 -22.15
CA LEU A 214 -19.17 -27.97 -21.78
C LEU A 214 -19.51 -28.17 -20.30
N ASP A 215 -18.90 -27.37 -19.43
CA ASP A 215 -19.11 -27.43 -17.97
C ASP A 215 -20.56 -27.03 -17.61
N GLU A 216 -21.13 -26.00 -18.24
CA GLU A 216 -22.52 -25.58 -18.06
C GLU A 216 -23.54 -26.66 -18.44
N HIS A 217 -23.22 -27.50 -19.43
CA HIS A 217 -24.05 -28.66 -19.80
C HIS A 217 -23.80 -29.89 -18.91
N GLY A 218 -22.86 -29.82 -17.96
CA GLY A 218 -22.50 -30.94 -17.08
C GLY A 218 -21.80 -32.09 -17.82
N TYR A 219 -21.13 -31.83 -18.94
CA TYR A 219 -20.52 -32.85 -19.78
C TYR A 219 -19.21 -33.38 -19.19
N ARG A 220 -19.19 -34.67 -18.81
CA ARG A 220 -17.98 -35.36 -18.34
C ARG A 220 -17.24 -36.03 -19.49
N LEU A 221 -16.31 -35.31 -20.10
CA LEU A 221 -15.61 -35.75 -21.32
C LEU A 221 -14.94 -37.13 -21.20
N ARG A 222 -14.32 -37.45 -20.06
CA ARG A 222 -13.63 -38.73 -19.84
C ARG A 222 -14.54 -39.96 -19.87
N GLU A 223 -15.82 -39.77 -19.58
CA GLU A 223 -16.84 -40.82 -19.54
C GLU A 223 -17.55 -40.98 -20.90
N MET A 224 -17.28 -40.10 -21.86
CA MET A 224 -17.94 -40.14 -23.17
C MET A 224 -17.34 -41.23 -24.07
N PRO A 225 -18.17 -41.87 -24.92
CA PRO A 225 -17.68 -42.74 -25.98
C PRO A 225 -16.92 -41.91 -27.03
N GLU A 226 -16.08 -42.57 -27.82
CA GLU A 226 -15.36 -41.94 -28.92
C GLU A 226 -16.20 -41.94 -30.20
N THR A 227 -16.30 -40.78 -30.85
CA THR A 227 -16.87 -40.64 -32.18
C THR A 227 -15.74 -40.24 -33.15
N PRO A 228 -15.69 -40.79 -34.37
CA PRO A 228 -14.68 -40.39 -35.35
C PRO A 228 -14.88 -38.94 -35.82
N PHE A 229 -13.79 -38.30 -36.20
CA PHE A 229 -13.82 -37.02 -36.95
C PHE A 229 -14.46 -37.21 -38.33
N ASP A 230 -15.10 -36.15 -38.83
CA ASP A 230 -15.88 -36.15 -40.08
C ASP A 230 -15.11 -35.60 -41.30
N GLY A 231 -13.99 -34.91 -41.07
CA GLY A 231 -13.26 -34.14 -42.10
C GLY A 231 -12.38 -34.98 -43.02
N ILE A 232 -11.25 -34.43 -43.49
CA ILE A 232 -10.19 -35.17 -44.21
C ILE A 232 -9.01 -35.44 -43.27
N GLU A 233 -8.51 -36.67 -43.20
CA GLU A 233 -7.47 -37.03 -42.23
C GLU A 233 -6.16 -36.25 -42.50
N PRO A 234 -5.67 -35.47 -41.52
CA PRO A 234 -4.42 -34.75 -41.68
C PRO A 234 -3.23 -35.62 -41.28
N HIS A 235 -2.28 -35.81 -42.19
CA HIS A 235 -1.07 -36.59 -41.93
C HIS A 235 0.06 -35.71 -41.34
N GLN A 236 0.89 -35.12 -42.19
CA GLN A 236 2.04 -34.32 -41.76
C GLN A 236 1.61 -32.98 -41.15
N GLY A 237 0.40 -32.49 -41.46
CA GLY A 237 -0.17 -31.27 -40.90
C GLY A 237 -0.26 -31.25 -39.37
N ARG A 238 -0.32 -32.43 -38.72
CA ARG A 238 -0.35 -32.53 -37.24
C ARG A 238 0.91 -31.98 -36.57
N ILE A 239 2.06 -31.90 -37.26
CA ILE A 239 3.30 -31.33 -36.71
C ILE A 239 3.40 -29.80 -36.83
N PHE A 240 2.49 -29.18 -37.59
CA PHE A 240 2.45 -27.73 -37.80
C PHE A 240 2.49 -26.83 -36.54
N PRO A 241 1.82 -27.15 -35.41
CA PRO A 241 1.65 -26.19 -34.33
C PRO A 241 2.91 -25.93 -33.49
N ILE A 242 3.98 -26.72 -33.65
CA ILE A 242 5.24 -26.58 -32.91
C ILE A 242 6.28 -25.75 -33.68
N ALA A 243 7.32 -25.28 -33.00
CA ALA A 243 8.46 -24.57 -33.62
C ALA A 243 9.08 -25.37 -34.77
N GLY A 244 9.27 -24.73 -35.94
CA GLY A 244 9.76 -25.39 -37.17
C GLY A 244 8.79 -26.40 -37.79
N GLY A 245 7.62 -26.58 -37.17
CA GLY A 245 6.55 -27.45 -37.63
C GLY A 245 6.07 -27.15 -39.04
N PRO A 246 5.88 -25.87 -39.44
CA PRO A 246 5.46 -25.53 -40.80
C PRO A 246 6.40 -26.07 -41.88
N PHE A 247 7.72 -25.91 -41.74
CA PHE A 247 8.66 -26.44 -42.73
C PHE A 247 8.60 -27.97 -42.83
N ARG A 248 8.46 -28.69 -41.70
CA ARG A 248 8.25 -30.14 -41.72
C ARG A 248 6.92 -30.52 -42.39
N ALA A 249 5.84 -29.86 -41.99
CA ALA A 249 4.50 -30.12 -42.50
C ALA A 249 4.39 -29.84 -44.01
N PHE A 250 5.22 -28.95 -44.55
CA PHE A 250 5.27 -28.63 -45.97
C PHE A 250 6.35 -29.40 -46.74
N GLY A 251 7.14 -30.26 -46.09
CA GLY A 251 8.24 -30.98 -46.74
C GLY A 251 9.37 -30.05 -47.22
N ILE A 252 9.54 -28.89 -46.57
CA ILE A 252 10.58 -27.91 -46.90
C ILE A 252 11.84 -28.28 -46.11
N PRO A 253 12.98 -28.54 -46.78
CA PRO A 253 14.25 -28.79 -46.11
C PRO A 253 14.64 -27.56 -45.29
N HIS A 254 14.74 -27.72 -43.98
CA HIS A 254 15.28 -26.70 -43.09
C HIS A 254 16.30 -27.37 -42.18
N ASP A 255 17.52 -26.83 -42.19
CA ASP A 255 18.61 -27.20 -41.29
C ASP A 255 19.04 -25.92 -40.56
N SER A 256 19.38 -26.01 -39.28
CA SER A 256 19.87 -24.88 -38.50
C SER A 256 21.18 -24.29 -39.07
N HIS A 257 21.88 -25.03 -39.93
CA HIS A 257 23.08 -24.57 -40.62
C HIS A 257 22.80 -23.84 -41.95
N ASN A 258 21.55 -23.84 -42.43
CA ASN A 258 21.21 -23.15 -43.67
C ASN A 258 20.57 -21.77 -43.38
N PRO A 259 21.28 -20.65 -43.63
CA PRO A 259 20.77 -19.31 -43.34
C PRO A 259 19.61 -18.88 -44.26
N ASP A 260 19.34 -19.60 -45.35
CA ASP A 260 18.24 -19.28 -46.26
C ASP A 260 16.86 -19.63 -45.70
N TYR A 261 16.79 -20.53 -44.72
CA TYR A 261 15.54 -21.01 -44.12
C TYR A 261 15.55 -20.74 -42.63
N ILE A 262 14.87 -19.68 -42.21
CA ILE A 262 14.84 -19.28 -40.80
C ILE A 262 13.47 -19.61 -40.22
N ALA A 263 13.43 -20.46 -39.20
CA ALA A 263 12.24 -20.65 -38.37
C ALA A 263 12.50 -20.02 -37.00
N THR A 264 11.62 -19.11 -36.57
CA THR A 264 11.76 -18.44 -35.28
C THR A 264 10.44 -18.34 -34.55
N GLU A 265 10.54 -18.29 -33.23
CA GLU A 265 9.40 -18.14 -32.36
C GLU A 265 9.66 -17.20 -31.18
N GLY A 266 8.56 -16.66 -30.65
CA GLY A 266 8.58 -15.76 -29.51
C GLY A 266 8.64 -14.29 -29.88
N GLU A 267 8.23 -13.46 -28.91
CA GLU A 267 8.03 -12.03 -29.10
C GLU A 267 9.33 -11.31 -29.45
N GLU A 268 10.40 -11.57 -28.69
CA GLU A 268 11.70 -10.91 -28.88
C GLU A 268 12.30 -11.25 -30.24
N ASN A 269 12.43 -12.55 -30.55
CA ASN A 269 12.98 -13.01 -31.82
C ASN A 269 12.14 -12.57 -33.01
N ALA A 270 10.80 -12.57 -32.90
CA ALA A 270 9.93 -12.09 -33.95
C ALA A 270 10.12 -10.59 -34.22
N LEU A 271 10.29 -9.77 -33.19
CA LEU A 271 10.55 -8.33 -33.35
C LEU A 271 11.95 -8.04 -33.87
N GLU A 272 12.95 -8.84 -33.48
CA GLU A 272 14.32 -8.73 -33.97
C GLU A 272 14.42 -9.04 -35.46
N ILE A 273 13.91 -10.20 -35.89
CA ILE A 273 13.98 -10.61 -37.29
C ILE A 273 13.18 -9.67 -38.20
N ILE A 274 12.01 -9.19 -37.75
CA ILE A 274 11.21 -8.21 -38.50
C ILE A 274 11.99 -6.90 -38.68
N ARG A 275 12.70 -6.43 -37.64
CA ARG A 275 13.54 -5.22 -37.74
C ARG A 275 14.71 -5.44 -38.69
N ASP A 276 15.35 -6.60 -38.67
CA ASP A 276 16.46 -6.94 -39.57
C ASP A 276 16.03 -7.04 -41.03
N LEU A 277 14.89 -7.70 -41.29
CA LEU A 277 14.28 -7.78 -42.62
C LEU A 277 13.86 -6.39 -43.12
N ALA A 278 13.22 -5.59 -42.27
CA ALA A 278 12.79 -4.22 -42.59
C ALA A 278 13.97 -3.29 -42.91
N ALA A 279 15.09 -3.45 -42.21
CA ALA A 279 16.32 -2.71 -42.45
C ALA A 279 17.16 -3.29 -43.61
N GLY A 280 16.79 -4.45 -44.14
CA GLY A 280 17.54 -5.14 -45.19
C GLY A 280 18.89 -5.71 -44.73
N ARG A 281 19.09 -5.90 -43.42
CA ARG A 281 20.34 -6.44 -42.82
C ARG A 281 20.56 -7.92 -43.17
N ILE A 282 19.48 -8.66 -43.31
CA ILE A 282 19.49 -10.08 -43.71
C ILE A 282 18.58 -10.29 -44.92
N ARG A 283 18.89 -11.31 -45.73
CA ARG A 283 18.09 -11.66 -46.92
C ARG A 283 17.92 -13.19 -47.07
N PRO A 284 17.31 -13.87 -46.08
CA PRO A 284 17.00 -15.29 -46.20
C PRO A 284 16.00 -15.51 -47.35
N ARG A 285 15.95 -16.74 -47.87
CA ARG A 285 14.96 -17.13 -48.87
C ARG A 285 13.55 -17.13 -48.28
N VAL A 286 13.38 -17.75 -47.12
CA VAL A 286 12.10 -17.82 -46.41
C VAL A 286 12.28 -17.75 -44.90
N VAL A 287 11.34 -17.08 -44.25
CA VAL A 287 11.25 -16.94 -42.80
C VAL A 287 9.88 -17.38 -42.33
N ASP A 288 9.86 -18.39 -41.46
CA ASP A 288 8.70 -18.74 -40.65
C ASP A 288 8.80 -18.02 -39.29
N ILE A 289 7.78 -17.22 -38.96
CA ILE A 289 7.75 -16.41 -37.75
C ILE A 289 6.50 -16.76 -36.95
N ARG A 290 6.71 -17.24 -35.72
CA ARG A 290 5.63 -17.49 -34.75
C ARG A 290 5.76 -16.53 -33.58
N PHE A 291 4.80 -15.62 -33.39
CA PHE A 291 4.91 -14.60 -32.33
C PHE A 291 4.95 -15.18 -30.89
N CYS A 292 4.40 -16.38 -30.68
CA CYS A 292 4.32 -17.00 -29.35
C CYS A 292 5.44 -18.02 -29.13
N ASN A 293 6.02 -18.06 -27.93
CA ASN A 293 7.00 -19.09 -27.53
C ASN A 293 6.36 -20.49 -27.56
N GLY A 294 6.93 -21.42 -28.33
CA GLY A 294 6.37 -22.74 -28.61
C GLY A 294 5.44 -22.80 -29.82
N GLY A 295 5.34 -21.77 -30.66
CA GLY A 295 4.43 -21.76 -31.80
C GLY A 295 2.95 -21.65 -31.38
N CYS A 296 2.06 -22.39 -32.06
CA CYS A 296 0.62 -22.39 -31.76
C CYS A 296 0.29 -22.93 -30.36
N ILE A 297 1.06 -23.87 -29.81
CA ILE A 297 0.83 -24.42 -28.46
C ILE A 297 1.19 -23.41 -27.35
N GLY A 298 1.88 -22.34 -27.73
CA GLY A 298 2.33 -21.23 -26.91
C GLY A 298 1.38 -20.05 -26.80
N GLY A 299 0.22 -20.10 -27.46
CA GLY A 299 -0.71 -18.98 -27.62
C GLY A 299 -1.28 -18.41 -26.32
N PRO A 300 -1.87 -17.19 -26.35
CA PRO A 300 -2.43 -16.55 -25.16
C PRO A 300 -3.56 -17.36 -24.49
N GLY A 301 -4.35 -18.14 -25.26
CA GLY A 301 -5.37 -19.06 -24.75
C GLY A 301 -4.87 -20.46 -24.37
N LYS A 302 -3.56 -20.69 -24.24
CA LYS A 302 -2.98 -22.00 -23.92
C LYS A 302 -3.40 -22.54 -22.54
N ASN A 303 -3.29 -23.85 -22.36
CA ASN A 303 -3.37 -24.49 -21.04
C ASN A 303 -2.11 -24.12 -20.23
N ASN A 304 -2.27 -23.43 -19.11
CA ASN A 304 -1.13 -22.96 -18.30
C ASN A 304 -0.56 -24.01 -17.34
N ARG A 305 -1.22 -25.18 -17.20
CA ARG A 305 -0.73 -26.27 -16.33
C ARG A 305 0.47 -27.02 -16.90
N LEU A 306 0.62 -27.00 -18.23
CA LEU A 306 1.69 -27.72 -18.93
C LEU A 306 2.76 -26.78 -19.48
N THR A 307 4.02 -27.21 -19.37
CA THR A 307 5.16 -26.53 -19.99
C THR A 307 5.10 -26.63 -21.51
N THR A 308 5.82 -25.74 -22.21
CA THR A 308 5.92 -25.81 -23.68
C THR A 308 6.55 -27.12 -24.15
N PHE A 309 7.51 -27.67 -23.41
CA PHE A 309 8.17 -28.93 -23.75
C PHE A 309 7.20 -30.12 -23.64
N THR A 310 6.41 -30.19 -22.56
CA THR A 310 5.38 -31.23 -22.38
C THR A 310 4.35 -31.17 -23.50
N LYS A 311 3.88 -29.97 -23.84
CA LYS A 311 2.94 -29.77 -24.95
C LYS A 311 3.52 -30.19 -26.30
N ARG A 312 4.80 -29.88 -26.55
CA ARG A 312 5.49 -30.31 -27.76
C ARG A 312 5.52 -31.84 -27.85
N HIS A 313 5.80 -32.52 -26.75
CA HIS A 313 5.77 -33.99 -26.69
C HIS A 313 4.38 -34.56 -26.97
N LEU A 314 3.31 -33.95 -26.43
CA LEU A 314 1.93 -34.34 -26.72
C LEU A 314 1.59 -34.20 -28.21
N ILE A 315 2.02 -33.11 -28.86
CA ILE A 315 1.82 -32.95 -30.31
C ILE A 315 2.59 -34.02 -31.09
N TYR A 316 3.83 -34.35 -30.71
CA TYR A 316 4.59 -35.42 -31.36
C TYR A 316 3.90 -36.79 -31.21
N GLY A 317 3.47 -37.12 -29.99
CA GLY A 317 2.73 -38.37 -29.74
C GLY A 317 1.42 -38.43 -30.53
N TYR A 318 0.70 -37.31 -30.62
CA TYR A 318 -0.51 -37.21 -31.44
C TYR A 318 -0.23 -37.37 -32.93
N HIS A 319 0.85 -36.76 -33.45
CA HIS A 319 1.26 -36.90 -34.85
C HIS A 319 1.66 -38.34 -35.21
N GLN A 320 2.26 -39.09 -34.27
CA GLN A 320 2.65 -40.49 -34.47
C GLN A 320 1.53 -41.49 -34.22
N SER A 321 0.40 -41.06 -33.66
CA SER A 321 -0.70 -41.96 -33.32
C SER A 321 -1.45 -42.42 -34.58
N THR A 322 -1.70 -43.73 -34.64
CA THR A 322 -2.52 -44.39 -35.67
C THR A 322 -3.92 -44.76 -35.17
N ASP A 323 -4.22 -44.49 -33.88
CA ASP A 323 -5.48 -44.87 -33.20
C ASP A 323 -6.45 -43.69 -33.10
N ILE A 324 -6.39 -42.76 -34.07
CA ILE A 324 -7.28 -41.59 -34.10
C ILE A 324 -8.50 -41.95 -34.96
N PRO A 325 -9.72 -42.00 -34.39
CA PRO A 325 -10.88 -42.45 -35.12
C PRO A 325 -11.26 -41.40 -36.18
N TYR A 326 -11.32 -41.84 -37.44
CA TYR A 326 -11.61 -40.98 -38.58
C TYR A 326 -12.65 -41.64 -39.49
N ARG A 327 -13.65 -40.87 -39.92
CA ARG A 327 -14.69 -41.28 -40.87
C ARG A 327 -15.04 -40.09 -41.74
N THR A 328 -14.25 -39.88 -42.79
CA THR A 328 -14.45 -38.83 -43.77
C THR A 328 -15.87 -38.89 -44.34
N ALA A 329 -16.61 -37.78 -44.23
CA ALA A 329 -17.95 -37.68 -44.78
C ALA A 329 -17.92 -37.72 -46.32
N GLY A 330 -18.99 -38.26 -46.93
CA GLY A 330 -19.01 -38.59 -48.37
C GLY A 330 -18.71 -37.39 -49.28
N HIS A 331 -19.21 -36.20 -48.95
CA HIS A 331 -18.97 -34.96 -49.71
C HIS A 331 -17.54 -34.40 -49.57
N TYR A 332 -16.64 -35.07 -48.83
CA TYR A 332 -15.22 -34.73 -48.80
C TYR A 332 -14.34 -35.77 -49.52
N LEU A 333 -14.90 -36.87 -50.02
CA LEU A 333 -14.15 -37.93 -50.70
C LEU A 333 -13.86 -37.56 -52.17
N ASP A 334 -14.79 -36.88 -52.84
CA ASP A 334 -14.67 -36.45 -54.23
C ASP A 334 -14.50 -34.92 -54.29
N VAL A 335 -13.25 -34.45 -54.22
CA VAL A 335 -12.92 -33.01 -54.25
C VAL A 335 -12.80 -32.54 -55.71
N ASP A 336 -13.83 -31.92 -56.26
CA ASP A 336 -13.85 -31.45 -57.66
C ASP A 336 -12.82 -30.35 -57.98
N ALA A 337 -12.47 -29.49 -57.00
CA ALA A 337 -11.43 -28.46 -57.12
C ALA A 337 -10.98 -27.93 -55.75
N SER A 338 -9.69 -27.66 -55.57
CA SER A 338 -9.19 -26.94 -54.39
C SER A 338 -9.79 -25.52 -54.31
N PRO A 339 -10.15 -25.02 -53.11
CA PRO A 339 -10.64 -23.65 -52.95
C PRO A 339 -9.58 -22.64 -53.38
N ASP A 340 -10.00 -21.39 -53.65
CA ASP A 340 -9.05 -20.29 -53.72
C ASP A 340 -8.37 -20.12 -52.35
N LEU A 341 -7.06 -20.36 -52.30
CA LEU A 341 -6.23 -20.22 -51.11
C LEU A 341 -5.38 -18.93 -51.13
N GLY A 342 -5.59 -18.09 -52.15
CA GLY A 342 -4.94 -16.80 -52.29
C GLY A 342 -5.42 -15.77 -51.27
N ARG A 343 -4.51 -14.86 -50.91
CA ARG A 343 -4.80 -13.69 -50.08
C ARG A 343 -3.96 -12.48 -50.48
N THR A 344 -4.55 -11.30 -50.35
CA THR A 344 -3.85 -10.02 -50.41
C THR A 344 -3.72 -9.40 -49.01
N PHE A 345 -2.69 -8.56 -48.84
CA PHE A 345 -2.43 -7.83 -47.60
C PHE A 345 -2.55 -6.34 -47.85
N THR A 346 -3.02 -5.60 -46.84
CA THR A 346 -3.31 -4.17 -46.96
C THR A 346 -2.48 -3.37 -45.99
N ASN A 347 -2.11 -2.15 -46.39
CA ASN A 347 -1.43 -1.22 -45.49
C ASN A 347 -2.44 -0.65 -44.49
N LYS A 348 -2.40 -1.15 -43.26
CA LYS A 348 -3.22 -0.70 -42.13
C LYS A 348 -2.46 0.27 -41.22
N HIS A 349 -1.28 0.73 -41.62
CA HIS A 349 -0.45 1.60 -40.81
C HIS A 349 -1.13 2.96 -40.56
N ARG A 350 -1.27 3.31 -39.29
CA ARG A 350 -1.75 4.62 -38.84
C ARG A 350 -0.62 5.35 -38.13
N ARG A 351 -0.13 6.45 -38.74
CA ARG A 351 0.87 7.32 -38.12
C ARG A 351 0.24 8.13 -37.00
N LEU A 352 0.90 8.12 -35.85
CA LEU A 352 0.59 9.05 -34.76
C LEU A 352 1.32 10.37 -35.01
N THR A 353 0.72 11.48 -34.61
CA THR A 353 1.37 12.79 -34.65
C THR A 353 2.66 12.75 -33.84
N LEU A 354 3.75 13.22 -34.45
CA LEU A 354 5.03 13.36 -33.77
C LEU A 354 5.08 14.74 -33.11
N PRO A 355 5.45 14.82 -31.82
CA PRO A 355 5.61 16.11 -31.15
C PRO A 355 6.81 16.89 -31.69
N SER A 356 6.73 18.22 -31.57
CA SER A 356 7.90 19.08 -31.76
C SER A 356 8.94 18.87 -30.63
N ALA A 357 10.19 19.23 -30.88
CA ALA A 357 11.24 19.19 -29.86
C ALA A 357 10.92 20.05 -28.63
N GLU A 358 10.13 21.12 -28.80
CA GLU A 358 9.63 21.94 -27.71
C GLU A 358 8.57 21.22 -26.87
N SER A 359 7.61 20.54 -27.51
CA SER A 359 6.59 19.76 -26.81
C SER A 359 7.22 18.65 -25.96
N ILE A 360 8.24 17.96 -26.50
CA ILE A 360 9.01 16.95 -25.75
C ILE A 360 9.67 17.60 -24.53
N ARG A 361 10.34 18.74 -24.70
CA ARG A 361 11.00 19.46 -23.58
C ARG A 361 10.00 19.90 -22.52
N GLN A 362 8.80 20.34 -22.89
CA GLN A 362 7.76 20.72 -21.94
C GLN A 362 7.32 19.52 -21.08
N ILE A 363 7.10 18.35 -21.69
CA ILE A 363 6.72 17.13 -20.97
C ILE A 363 7.86 16.63 -20.08
N LEU A 364 9.11 16.68 -20.57
CA LEU A 364 10.27 16.34 -19.75
C LEU A 364 10.36 17.24 -18.51
N ARG A 365 10.21 18.56 -18.67
CA ARG A 365 10.17 19.52 -17.55
C ARG A 365 9.03 19.23 -16.58
N ALA A 366 7.85 18.88 -17.07
CA ALA A 366 6.71 18.50 -16.24
C ALA A 366 6.94 17.22 -15.43
N THR A 367 7.96 16.41 -15.78
CA THR A 367 8.39 15.22 -15.03
C THR A 367 9.74 15.43 -14.35
N ASN A 368 10.06 16.67 -13.96
CA ASN A 368 11.28 17.12 -13.28
C ASN A 368 12.59 16.81 -14.04
N LYS A 369 12.57 16.82 -15.38
CA LYS A 369 13.77 16.64 -16.20
C LYS A 369 14.11 17.94 -16.90
N HIS A 370 15.14 18.62 -16.41
CA HIS A 370 15.56 19.94 -16.89
C HIS A 370 16.80 19.87 -17.78
N SER A 371 17.57 18.79 -17.65
CA SER A 371 18.82 18.53 -18.38
C SER A 371 18.91 17.06 -18.81
N GLU A 372 19.86 16.76 -19.71
CA GLU A 372 20.10 15.37 -20.15
C GLU A 372 20.52 14.44 -19.01
N LYS A 373 21.14 14.97 -17.95
CA LYS A 373 21.52 14.18 -16.77
C LYS A 373 20.31 13.67 -15.97
N ASP A 374 19.16 14.34 -16.10
CA ASP A 374 17.91 13.95 -15.43
C ASP A 374 17.18 12.83 -16.23
N GLU A 375 17.56 12.62 -17.49
CA GLU A 375 16.99 11.59 -18.37
C GLU A 375 17.59 10.20 -18.07
N LEU A 376 17.18 9.60 -16.95
CA LEU A 376 17.72 8.31 -16.47
C LEU A 376 17.56 7.13 -17.44
N ASN A 377 16.60 7.20 -18.37
CA ASN A 377 16.32 6.13 -19.35
C ASN A 377 16.19 4.72 -18.74
N CYS A 378 15.64 4.63 -17.51
CA CYS A 378 15.64 3.39 -16.72
C CYS A 378 14.59 2.35 -17.16
N GLY A 379 13.71 2.65 -18.11
CA GLY A 379 12.70 1.70 -18.58
C GLY A 379 11.48 1.49 -17.67
N ALA A 380 11.45 2.04 -16.45
CA ALA A 380 10.40 1.76 -15.46
C ALA A 380 8.98 2.13 -15.90
N CYS A 381 8.84 3.18 -16.74
CA CYS A 381 7.56 3.59 -17.33
C CYS A 381 7.10 2.69 -18.49
N GLY A 382 7.93 1.74 -18.94
CA GLY A 382 7.69 0.86 -20.07
C GLY A 382 8.22 1.38 -21.42
N TYR A 383 8.96 2.48 -21.44
CA TYR A 383 9.60 3.05 -22.62
C TYR A 383 11.12 3.07 -22.43
N HIS A 384 11.90 2.87 -23.49
CA HIS A 384 13.35 2.70 -23.37
C HIS A 384 14.05 4.00 -22.99
N THR A 385 13.51 5.13 -23.43
CA THR A 385 14.06 6.46 -23.09
C THR A 385 13.00 7.37 -22.51
N CYS A 386 13.44 8.37 -21.73
CA CYS A 386 12.57 9.43 -21.20
C CYS A 386 11.91 10.22 -22.33
N ARG A 387 12.59 10.36 -23.49
CA ARG A 387 12.05 11.01 -24.68
C ARG A 387 10.97 10.19 -25.36
N GLU A 388 11.14 8.87 -25.47
CA GLU A 388 10.08 7.98 -25.96
C GLU A 388 8.84 8.04 -25.06
N HIS A 389 9.03 8.07 -23.73
CA HIS A 389 7.93 8.27 -22.79
C HIS A 389 7.25 9.62 -23.01
N ALA A 390 8.01 10.71 -23.17
CA ALA A 390 7.44 12.03 -23.46
C ALA A 390 6.65 12.06 -24.78
N VAL A 391 7.15 11.40 -25.83
CA VAL A 391 6.42 11.23 -27.09
C VAL A 391 5.11 10.48 -26.87
N ALA A 392 5.14 9.40 -26.09
CA ALA A 392 3.95 8.63 -25.77
C ALA A 392 2.93 9.40 -24.94
N VAL A 393 3.38 10.26 -24.02
CA VAL A 393 2.51 11.16 -23.26
C VAL A 393 1.84 12.17 -24.20
N TYR A 394 2.59 12.78 -25.11
CA TYR A 394 2.03 13.68 -26.11
C TYR A 394 0.97 12.99 -26.99
N GLN A 395 1.23 11.74 -27.37
CA GLN A 395 0.32 10.93 -28.19
C GLN A 395 -0.89 10.38 -27.41
N GLY A 396 -1.02 10.68 -26.11
CA GLY A 396 -2.09 10.15 -25.26
C GLY A 396 -2.00 8.64 -25.00
N LEU A 397 -0.84 8.02 -25.23
CA LEU A 397 -0.59 6.60 -24.97
C LEU A 397 -0.17 6.35 -23.51
N ALA A 398 0.46 7.34 -22.89
CA ALA A 398 1.00 7.26 -21.53
C ALA A 398 0.65 8.52 -20.72
N GLU A 399 0.87 8.46 -19.41
CA GLU A 399 0.74 9.61 -18.51
C GLU A 399 2.10 9.97 -17.89
N GLY A 400 2.27 11.25 -17.50
CA GLY A 400 3.48 11.71 -16.82
C GLY A 400 3.74 10.94 -15.51
N GLY A 401 2.68 10.65 -14.76
CA GLY A 401 2.72 9.86 -13.53
C GLY A 401 3.15 8.39 -13.71
N MET A 402 3.33 7.90 -14.94
CA MET A 402 3.93 6.58 -15.17
C MET A 402 5.45 6.57 -14.93
N CYS A 403 6.09 7.75 -14.84
CA CYS A 403 7.50 7.87 -14.50
C CYS A 403 7.68 7.58 -13.01
N LEU A 404 8.19 6.38 -12.69
CA LEU A 404 8.38 5.94 -11.30
C LEU A 404 9.31 6.86 -10.50
N PRO A 405 10.51 7.26 -10.98
CA PRO A 405 11.38 8.18 -10.24
C PRO A 405 10.71 9.51 -9.92
N TYR A 406 10.00 10.09 -10.90
CA TYR A 406 9.25 11.32 -10.72
C TYR A 406 8.13 11.16 -9.68
N SER A 407 7.36 10.07 -9.76
CA SER A 407 6.25 9.83 -8.83
C SER A 407 6.74 9.62 -7.40
N LEU A 408 7.88 8.95 -7.20
CA LEU A 408 8.48 8.78 -5.88
C LEU A 408 8.93 10.12 -5.31
N GLN A 409 9.58 10.96 -6.12
CA GLN A 409 9.99 12.30 -5.69
C GLN A 409 8.80 13.16 -5.27
N VAL A 410 7.73 13.18 -6.09
CA VAL A 410 6.49 13.91 -5.75
C VAL A 410 5.89 13.40 -4.44
N LEU A 411 5.85 12.09 -4.22
CA LEU A 411 5.34 11.51 -2.98
C LEU A 411 6.19 11.90 -1.74
N GLU A 412 7.51 11.99 -1.90
CA GLU A 412 8.40 12.44 -0.83
C GLU A 412 8.19 13.92 -0.48
N GLU A 413 8.06 14.77 -1.49
CA GLU A 413 7.76 16.20 -1.35
C GLU A 413 6.38 16.42 -0.70
N ASP A 414 5.35 15.70 -1.15
CA ASP A 414 4.01 15.75 -0.58
C ASP A 414 3.97 15.30 0.88
N ARG A 415 4.73 14.24 1.23
CA ARG A 415 4.85 13.78 2.61
C ARG A 415 5.47 14.85 3.51
N PHE A 416 6.51 15.53 3.02
CA PHE A 416 7.15 16.63 3.76
C PHE A 416 6.17 17.79 3.96
N ASN A 417 5.47 18.22 2.90
CA ASN A 417 4.49 19.30 2.96
C ASN A 417 3.33 18.97 3.91
N LEU A 418 2.83 17.73 3.89
CA LEU A 418 1.76 17.28 4.77
C LEU A 418 2.19 17.29 6.24
N ALA A 419 3.41 16.83 6.54
CA ALA A 419 3.96 16.87 7.89
C ALA A 419 4.09 18.31 8.42
N GLN A 420 4.55 19.24 7.58
CA GLN A 420 4.63 20.66 7.94
C GLN A 420 3.23 21.25 8.22
N LYS A 421 2.25 20.97 7.36
CA LYS A 421 0.87 21.44 7.55
C LYS A 421 0.22 20.87 8.80
N TYR A 422 0.46 19.58 9.10
CA TYR A 422 -0.03 18.94 10.31
C TYR A 422 0.51 19.61 11.58
N GLU A 423 1.81 19.92 11.60
CA GLU A 423 2.46 20.60 12.73
C GLU A 423 1.92 22.03 12.92
N LEU A 424 1.70 22.78 11.83
CA LEU A 424 1.08 24.11 11.89
C LEU A 424 -0.37 24.05 12.40
N ALA A 425 -1.17 23.08 11.93
CA ALA A 425 -2.54 22.88 12.39
C ALA A 425 -2.59 22.50 13.88
N ARG A 426 -1.68 21.64 14.34
CA ARG A 426 -1.53 21.30 15.75
C ARG A 426 -1.21 22.53 16.61
N ARG A 427 -0.29 23.38 16.16
CA ARG A 427 0.07 24.63 16.87
C ARG A 427 -1.10 25.61 16.95
N ALA A 428 -1.89 25.74 15.89
CA ALA A 428 -3.09 26.57 15.89
C ALA A 428 -4.13 26.05 16.90
N LEU A 429 -4.35 24.73 16.94
CA LEU A 429 -5.22 24.11 17.94
C LEU A 429 -4.72 24.31 19.38
N ASP A 430 -3.41 24.17 19.62
CA ASP A 430 -2.80 24.43 20.94
C ASP A 430 -2.87 25.91 21.36
N GLN A 431 -2.96 26.84 20.40
CA GLN A 431 -3.18 28.27 20.64
C GLN A 431 -4.65 28.60 20.92
N GLU A 432 -5.58 27.93 20.24
CA GLU A 432 -7.02 28.18 20.30
C GLU A 432 -7.71 27.48 21.49
N PHE A 433 -7.21 26.31 21.91
CA PHE A 433 -7.82 25.48 22.97
C PHE A 433 -6.99 25.34 24.26
N GLY A 434 -5.88 26.08 24.40
CA GLY A 434 -5.09 26.11 25.62
C GLY A 434 -5.72 27.01 26.69
N ASP A 435 -6.61 26.48 27.53
CA ASP A 435 -7.09 27.17 28.74
C ASP A 435 -5.88 27.53 29.64
N LEU A 436 -5.59 28.83 29.74
CA LEU A 436 -4.33 29.39 30.21
C LEU A 436 -4.49 30.21 31.51
N GLU A 437 -5.45 29.86 32.34
CA GLU A 437 -5.68 30.54 33.61
C GLU A 437 -4.74 30.01 34.70
N ILE A 438 -3.80 30.86 35.15
CA ILE A 438 -2.95 30.55 36.30
C ILE A 438 -3.77 30.81 37.57
N ILE A 439 -4.17 29.75 38.27
CA ILE A 439 -4.91 29.84 39.55
C ILE A 439 -3.96 30.31 40.66
N ALA A 440 -4.27 31.47 41.25
CA ALA A 440 -3.41 32.20 42.20
C ALA A 440 -4.15 32.66 43.46
N GLU A 441 -4.68 31.71 44.23
CA GLU A 441 -5.31 31.98 45.53
C GLU A 441 -4.29 32.12 46.67
N ASP A 442 -3.04 31.68 46.47
CA ASP A 442 -1.94 31.81 47.42
C ASP A 442 -1.03 33.01 47.13
N GLY A 443 -0.47 33.60 48.19
CA GLY A 443 0.41 34.78 48.10
C GLY A 443 1.66 34.57 47.24
N LYS A 444 2.26 33.38 47.26
CA LYS A 444 3.50 33.09 46.49
C LYS A 444 3.25 33.04 45.00
N THR A 445 2.09 32.57 44.56
CA THR A 445 1.70 32.57 43.15
C THR A 445 1.35 33.99 42.69
N ARG A 446 0.80 34.84 43.56
CA ARG A 446 0.56 36.26 43.24
C ARG A 446 1.88 37.02 43.01
N GLU A 447 2.91 36.76 43.83
CA GLU A 447 4.26 37.29 43.59
C GLU A 447 4.81 36.87 42.21
N VAL A 448 4.60 35.60 41.81
CA VAL A 448 4.97 35.14 40.46
C VAL A 448 4.22 35.91 39.38
N LEU A 449 2.91 36.15 39.53
CA LEU A 449 2.13 36.94 38.58
C LEU A 449 2.62 38.39 38.48
N ASP A 450 3.04 38.99 39.58
CA ASP A 450 3.58 40.36 39.58
C ASP A 450 4.94 40.42 38.87
N LEU A 451 5.80 39.42 39.07
CA LEU A 451 7.06 39.29 38.31
C LEU A 451 6.79 39.10 36.80
N ILE A 452 5.76 38.31 36.43
CA ILE A 452 5.35 38.15 35.02
C ILE A 452 4.90 39.49 34.43
N ARG A 453 4.12 40.29 35.17
CA ARG A 453 3.68 41.63 34.73
C ARG A 453 4.83 42.60 34.54
N GLN A 454 5.83 42.54 35.40
CA GLN A 454 7.02 43.40 35.32
C GLN A 454 7.91 43.01 34.13
N VAL A 455 8.13 41.72 33.91
CA VAL A 455 9.06 41.24 32.86
C VAL A 455 8.40 41.06 31.49
N GLY A 456 7.09 40.85 31.45
CA GLY A 456 6.30 40.69 30.23
C GLY A 456 6.68 41.68 29.12
N PRO A 457 6.59 43.00 29.35
CA PRO A 457 6.84 44.03 28.33
C PRO A 457 8.31 44.25 27.97
N THR A 458 9.27 43.57 28.62
CA THR A 458 10.70 43.76 28.36
C THR A 458 11.24 42.70 27.38
N PRO A 459 12.33 42.99 26.63
CA PRO A 459 12.99 42.00 25.78
C PRO A 459 13.90 41.04 26.58
N THR A 460 13.97 41.18 27.90
CA THR A 460 14.91 40.47 28.78
C THR A 460 14.71 38.95 28.75
N THR A 461 15.82 38.22 28.75
CA THR A 461 15.85 36.76 28.92
C THR A 461 15.34 36.36 30.31
N VAL A 462 14.40 35.42 30.36
CA VAL A 462 13.81 34.95 31.62
C VAL A 462 14.22 33.50 31.90
N LEU A 463 14.65 33.22 33.13
CA LEU A 463 14.91 31.88 33.64
C LEU A 463 13.83 31.49 34.66
N ILE A 464 13.03 30.50 34.32
CA ILE A 464 11.98 29.94 35.17
C ILE A 464 12.55 28.72 35.91
N ARG A 465 12.61 28.79 37.23
CA ARG A 465 13.09 27.69 38.07
C ARG A 465 11.93 27.05 38.80
N GLY A 466 11.93 25.73 38.89
CA GLY A 466 10.94 25.03 39.69
C GLY A 466 10.96 23.53 39.45
N GLU A 467 10.43 22.79 40.43
CA GLU A 467 10.28 21.34 40.32
C GLU A 467 9.41 20.95 39.11
N SER A 468 9.56 19.70 38.66
CA SER A 468 8.74 19.19 37.57
C SER A 468 7.25 19.24 37.95
N GLY A 469 6.41 19.65 37.00
CA GLY A 469 4.96 19.74 37.21
C GLY A 469 4.47 20.98 37.95
N THR A 470 5.30 22.00 38.17
CA THR A 470 4.89 23.26 38.83
C THR A 470 4.21 24.29 37.91
N GLY A 471 4.21 24.06 36.58
CA GLY A 471 3.59 24.96 35.61
C GLY A 471 4.56 25.90 34.87
N LYS A 472 5.81 25.48 34.64
CA LYS A 472 6.85 26.27 33.94
C LYS A 472 6.41 26.72 32.53
N GLU A 473 5.79 25.84 31.76
CA GLU A 473 5.29 26.17 30.42
C GLU A 473 4.14 27.20 30.46
N LEU A 474 3.18 27.05 31.38
CA LEU A 474 2.09 28.02 31.56
C LEU A 474 2.64 29.41 31.91
N THR A 475 3.67 29.45 32.77
CA THR A 475 4.38 30.68 33.13
C THR A 475 5.05 31.32 31.91
N ALA A 476 5.74 30.53 31.07
CA ALA A 476 6.35 31.02 29.83
C ALA A 476 5.32 31.59 28.84
N ARG A 477 4.18 30.91 28.68
CA ARG A 477 3.06 31.38 27.85
C ARG A 477 2.47 32.68 28.39
N ALA A 478 2.32 32.81 29.71
CA ALA A 478 1.85 34.05 30.34
C ALA A 478 2.80 35.23 30.13
N ILE A 479 4.12 35.02 30.27
CA ILE A 479 5.14 36.04 29.98
C ILE A 479 5.07 36.51 28.53
N HIS A 480 4.96 35.56 27.58
CA HIS A 480 4.86 35.88 26.16
C HIS A 480 3.59 36.70 25.83
N ARG A 481 2.44 36.34 26.39
CA ARG A 481 1.17 37.07 26.19
C ARG A 481 1.21 38.51 26.73
N GLN A 482 2.00 38.77 27.77
CA GLN A 482 2.17 40.11 28.33
C GLN A 482 3.31 40.90 27.67
N SER A 483 3.87 40.38 26.57
CA SER A 483 4.98 40.99 25.86
C SER A 483 4.57 41.82 24.66
N LEU A 484 5.49 42.66 24.20
CA LEU A 484 5.37 43.38 22.92
C LEU A 484 5.37 42.46 21.69
N ARG A 485 5.59 41.15 21.89
CA ARG A 485 5.59 40.10 20.85
C ARG A 485 4.42 39.13 21.02
N ALA A 486 3.37 39.49 21.76
CA ALA A 486 2.22 38.60 22.02
C ALA A 486 1.43 38.21 20.74
N ASP A 487 1.53 39.01 19.68
CA ASP A 487 1.00 38.76 18.34
C ASP A 487 1.93 37.90 17.46
N ARG A 488 3.14 37.60 17.95
CA ARG A 488 4.18 36.85 17.25
C ARG A 488 4.24 35.41 17.77
N PRO A 489 4.84 34.46 17.01
CA PRO A 489 4.86 33.07 17.45
C PRO A 489 5.66 32.88 18.75
N LEU A 490 5.11 32.04 19.64
CA LEU A 490 5.83 31.40 20.73
C LEU A 490 6.19 29.97 20.33
N VAL A 491 7.48 29.68 20.15
CA VAL A 491 7.97 28.34 19.83
C VAL A 491 8.44 27.67 21.12
N THR A 492 7.84 26.54 21.49
CA THR A 492 8.17 25.78 22.70
C THR A 492 8.98 24.54 22.35
N VAL A 493 10.11 24.31 23.02
CA VAL A 493 10.99 23.16 22.82
C VAL A 493 11.33 22.54 24.17
N ASN A 494 11.17 21.23 24.30
CA ASN A 494 11.66 20.49 25.47
C ASN A 494 12.97 19.79 25.11
N CYS A 495 14.05 20.19 25.77
CA CYS A 495 15.41 19.74 25.48
C CYS A 495 15.68 18.27 25.84
N THR A 496 14.79 17.59 26.56
CA THR A 496 14.93 16.17 26.94
C THR A 496 14.20 15.20 26.00
N THR A 497 13.35 15.71 25.12
CA THR A 497 12.48 14.86 24.27
C THR A 497 13.15 14.31 23.02
N LEU A 498 14.28 14.89 22.62
CA LEU A 498 15.02 14.54 21.41
C LEU A 498 16.47 14.14 21.75
N PRO A 499 17.06 13.18 21.04
CA PRO A 499 18.50 12.95 21.06
C PRO A 499 19.27 14.22 20.67
N ASP A 500 20.45 14.43 21.25
CA ASP A 500 21.24 15.67 21.11
C ASP A 500 21.47 16.11 19.66
N SER A 501 21.75 15.16 18.76
CA SER A 501 21.99 15.44 17.34
C SER A 501 20.72 15.89 16.60
N LEU A 502 19.56 15.38 16.99
CA LEU A 502 18.28 15.83 16.45
C LEU A 502 17.88 17.17 17.06
N LEU A 503 18.11 17.36 18.36
CA LEU A 503 17.86 18.63 19.03
C LEU A 503 18.68 19.78 18.40
N GLU A 504 19.95 19.54 18.08
CA GLU A 504 20.82 20.49 17.36
C GLU A 504 20.24 20.87 15.99
N SER A 505 19.86 19.86 15.21
CA SER A 505 19.27 20.02 13.88
C SER A 505 17.91 20.73 13.92
N GLU A 506 17.06 20.45 14.91
CA GLU A 506 15.78 21.15 15.10
C GLU A 506 15.99 22.60 15.51
N LEU A 507 16.86 22.89 16.48
CA LEU A 507 17.07 24.25 16.98
C LEU A 507 17.70 25.16 15.91
N PHE A 508 18.79 24.71 15.29
CA PHE A 508 19.64 25.54 14.44
C PHE A 508 19.46 25.29 12.93
N GLY A 509 18.78 24.20 12.54
CA GLY A 509 18.64 23.79 11.14
C GLY A 509 19.85 23.04 10.61
N HIS A 510 19.77 22.55 9.38
CA HIS A 510 20.89 21.88 8.70
C HIS A 510 20.90 22.16 7.20
N VAL A 511 22.08 22.01 6.59
CA VAL A 511 22.22 21.96 5.13
C VAL A 511 22.24 20.52 4.63
N LYS A 512 21.88 20.33 3.36
CA LYS A 512 21.95 19.05 2.67
C LYS A 512 23.34 18.44 2.81
N GLY A 513 23.38 17.18 3.21
CA GLY A 513 24.62 16.42 3.40
C GLY A 513 25.30 16.64 4.75
N ALA A 514 24.70 17.37 5.69
CA ALA A 514 25.29 17.60 7.02
C ALA A 514 25.46 16.32 7.87
N PHE A 515 24.59 15.32 7.68
CA PHE A 515 24.67 14.00 8.31
C PHE A 515 23.93 12.94 7.46
N THR A 516 24.08 11.66 7.80
CA THR A 516 23.35 10.56 7.16
C THR A 516 21.84 10.72 7.35
N GLY A 517 21.10 11.10 6.29
CA GLY A 517 19.67 11.42 6.34
C GLY A 517 19.32 12.89 6.05
N ALA A 518 20.31 13.78 5.96
CA ALA A 518 20.13 15.19 5.59
C ALA A 518 19.99 15.34 4.06
N HIS A 519 18.85 14.93 3.50
CA HIS A 519 18.62 14.93 2.05
C HIS A 519 18.32 16.32 1.45
N ALA A 520 17.94 17.28 2.28
CA ALA A 520 17.63 18.66 1.91
C ALA A 520 18.05 19.64 3.02
N ASP A 521 18.08 20.94 2.69
CA ASP A 521 18.26 21.99 3.69
C ASP A 521 17.00 22.11 4.56
N LYS A 522 17.17 22.30 5.87
CA LYS A 522 16.08 22.51 6.83
C LYS A 522 16.37 23.75 7.67
N LYS A 523 15.39 24.65 7.75
CA LYS A 523 15.43 25.82 8.64
C LYS A 523 15.25 25.40 10.10
N GLY A 524 16.02 26.00 11.00
CA GLY A 524 15.93 25.76 12.44
C GLY A 524 14.73 26.45 13.09
N LEU A 525 14.40 26.03 14.30
CA LEU A 525 13.36 26.65 15.13
C LEU A 525 13.72 28.07 15.51
N PHE A 526 15.00 28.39 15.74
CA PHE A 526 15.44 29.77 15.97
C PHE A 526 15.21 30.68 14.76
N GLU A 527 15.43 30.17 13.54
CA GLU A 527 15.15 30.93 12.31
C GLU A 527 13.64 31.14 12.13
N THR A 528 12.86 30.08 12.38
CA THR A 528 11.40 30.09 12.24
C THR A 528 10.73 30.99 13.29
N ALA A 529 11.32 31.08 14.49
CA ALA A 529 10.85 31.91 15.59
C ALA A 529 11.35 33.37 15.53
N SER A 530 12.12 33.75 14.50
CA SER A 530 12.68 35.10 14.39
C SER A 530 11.56 36.16 14.36
N GLY A 531 11.73 37.23 15.14
CA GLY A 531 10.72 38.24 15.47
C GLY A 531 9.75 37.84 16.59
N GLY A 532 9.81 36.60 17.09
CA GLY A 532 8.92 36.04 18.11
C GLY A 532 9.62 35.73 19.44
N THR A 533 9.11 34.72 20.15
CA THR A 533 9.67 34.22 21.41
C THR A 533 9.94 32.72 21.31
N ILE A 534 11.04 32.25 21.88
CA ILE A 534 11.33 30.82 22.02
C ILE A 534 11.40 30.45 23.51
N PHE A 535 10.76 29.35 23.87
CA PHE A 535 10.74 28.77 25.20
C PHE A 535 11.50 27.44 25.18
N LEU A 536 12.59 27.34 25.96
CA LEU A 536 13.38 26.12 26.12
C LEU A 536 13.13 25.53 27.52
N ASP A 537 12.44 24.39 27.58
CA ASP A 537 12.22 23.65 28.82
C ASP A 537 13.32 22.63 29.08
N GLU A 538 13.64 22.44 30.35
CA GLU A 538 14.75 21.62 30.86
C GLU A 538 16.11 22.00 30.25
N ILE A 539 16.45 23.30 30.28
CA ILE A 539 17.73 23.83 29.78
C ILE A 539 18.94 23.30 30.58
N GLY A 540 18.75 22.70 31.74
CA GLY A 540 19.81 22.05 32.50
C GLY A 540 20.28 20.70 31.93
N ASP A 541 19.64 20.20 30.88
CA ASP A 541 19.94 18.90 30.25
C ASP A 541 20.66 19.02 28.89
N ILE A 542 20.93 20.23 28.40
CA ILE A 542 21.61 20.41 27.12
C ILE A 542 23.12 20.14 27.19
N THR A 543 23.67 19.58 26.12
CA THR A 543 25.10 19.30 26.00
C THR A 543 25.98 20.56 25.98
N PRO A 544 27.27 20.48 26.36
CA PRO A 544 28.19 21.61 26.28
C PRO A 544 28.30 22.26 24.89
N LYS A 545 28.10 21.47 23.83
CA LYS A 545 28.08 21.96 22.44
C LYS A 545 26.87 22.87 22.20
N LEU A 546 25.67 22.42 22.57
CA LEU A 546 24.45 23.21 22.47
C LEU A 546 24.50 24.46 23.35
N GLN A 547 25.15 24.38 24.52
CA GLN A 547 25.38 25.54 25.39
C GLN A 547 26.21 26.62 24.67
N ALA A 548 27.27 26.21 23.94
CA ALA A 548 28.10 27.14 23.17
C ALA A 548 27.34 27.79 22.01
N GLU A 549 26.46 27.05 21.34
CA GLU A 549 25.64 27.58 20.24
C GLU A 549 24.55 28.50 20.75
N LEU A 550 23.88 28.16 21.86
CA LEU A 550 22.90 29.02 22.49
C LEU A 550 23.51 30.34 22.98
N LEU A 551 24.73 30.30 23.52
CA LEU A 551 25.46 31.51 23.91
C LEU A 551 25.68 32.44 22.71
N ARG A 552 26.03 31.91 21.53
CA ARG A 552 26.18 32.73 20.30
C ARG A 552 24.89 33.40 19.88
N VAL A 553 23.76 32.71 20.06
CA VAL A 553 22.44 33.29 19.79
C VAL A 553 22.16 34.45 20.74
N LEU A 554 22.47 34.30 22.02
CA LEU A 554 22.26 35.34 23.04
C LEU A 554 23.20 36.53 22.89
N ASP A 555 24.46 36.31 22.54
CA ASP A 555 25.46 37.38 22.43
C ASP A 555 25.36 38.16 21.11
N ASN A 556 25.22 37.44 19.99
CA ASN A 556 25.35 38.02 18.65
C ASN A 556 24.04 38.02 17.85
N GLY A 557 23.00 37.33 18.32
CA GLY A 557 21.77 37.12 17.55
C GLY A 557 22.04 36.30 16.29
N GLU A 558 22.97 35.36 16.33
CA GLU A 558 23.37 34.57 15.15
C GLU A 558 23.25 33.07 15.40
N ILE A 559 22.69 32.36 14.43
CA ILE A 559 22.67 30.89 14.37
C ILE A 559 23.51 30.40 13.20
N LYS A 560 24.00 29.16 13.32
CA LYS A 560 24.76 28.48 12.28
C LYS A 560 24.13 27.11 12.03
N PRO A 561 23.51 26.86 10.86
CA PRO A 561 22.94 25.55 10.56
C PRO A 561 24.02 24.47 10.57
N VAL A 562 23.66 23.25 10.99
CA VAL A 562 24.57 22.09 11.00
C VAL A 562 25.09 21.84 9.60
N GLY A 563 26.42 21.72 9.46
CA GLY A 563 27.11 21.53 8.17
C GLY A 563 27.29 22.81 7.33
N SER A 564 26.70 23.94 7.73
CA SER A 564 26.91 25.24 7.07
C SER A 564 28.08 25.98 7.69
N ASN A 565 28.75 26.84 6.91
CA ASN A 565 29.70 27.85 7.42
C ASN A 565 29.13 29.26 7.49
N ARG A 566 27.87 29.45 7.08
CA ARG A 566 27.21 30.75 7.02
C ARG A 566 26.39 31.00 8.30
N SER A 567 26.65 32.13 8.96
CA SER A 567 25.81 32.64 10.05
C SER A 567 24.53 33.29 9.51
N ILE A 568 23.44 33.13 10.24
CA ILE A 568 22.12 33.74 9.97
C ILE A 568 21.74 34.59 11.18
N LYS A 569 21.39 35.86 10.94
CA LYS A 569 20.89 36.75 12.00
C LYS A 569 19.44 36.43 12.36
N VAL A 570 19.17 36.31 13.65
CA VAL A 570 17.85 36.07 14.23
C VAL A 570 17.58 37.06 15.36
N ASP A 571 16.35 37.55 15.45
CA ASP A 571 15.91 38.41 16.56
C ASP A 571 14.86 37.65 17.39
N ILE A 572 15.26 37.12 18.53
CA ILE A 572 14.39 36.27 19.35
C ILE A 572 14.41 36.70 20.82
N ARG A 573 13.26 36.64 21.46
CA ARG A 573 13.17 36.67 22.92
C ARG A 573 13.32 35.26 23.46
N LEU A 574 14.21 35.06 24.43
CA LEU A 574 14.43 33.75 25.05
C LEU A 574 13.76 33.65 26.42
N ILE A 575 12.98 32.60 26.63
CA ILE A 575 12.51 32.16 27.94
C ILE A 575 13.07 30.74 28.15
N THR A 576 13.64 30.47 29.31
CA THR A 576 14.19 29.16 29.64
C THR A 576 13.60 28.63 30.93
N ALA A 577 13.55 27.31 31.08
CA ALA A 577 13.07 26.66 32.28
C ALA A 577 13.97 25.49 32.68
N THR A 578 14.13 25.25 33.98
CA THR A 578 14.89 24.10 34.51
C THR A 578 14.42 23.71 35.90
N ASN A 579 14.50 22.42 36.22
CA ASN A 579 14.40 21.90 37.59
C ASN A 579 15.77 21.70 38.27
N LYS A 580 16.88 21.78 37.53
CA LYS A 580 18.24 21.59 38.06
C LYS A 580 18.81 22.85 38.67
N ASN A 581 19.75 22.66 39.61
CA ASN A 581 20.54 23.75 40.18
C ASN A 581 21.70 24.09 39.23
N LEU A 582 21.57 25.18 38.47
CA LEU A 582 22.59 25.58 37.49
C LEU A 582 23.86 26.10 38.16
N GLU A 583 23.80 26.71 39.34
CA GLU A 583 24.97 27.17 40.10
C GLU A 583 25.85 26.00 40.57
N GLN A 584 25.21 24.89 40.96
CA GLN A 584 25.90 23.64 41.20
C GLN A 584 26.52 23.11 39.90
N GLY A 585 25.81 23.21 38.78
CA GLY A 585 26.35 22.79 37.48
C GLY A 585 27.55 23.57 36.98
N VAL A 586 27.62 24.86 37.30
CA VAL A 586 28.81 25.68 37.05
C VAL A 586 29.98 25.22 37.93
N ARG A 587 29.74 24.97 39.23
CA ARG A 587 30.78 24.49 40.16
C ARG A 587 31.30 23.09 39.80
N GLU A 588 30.43 22.23 39.29
CA GLU A 588 30.75 20.86 38.88
C GLU A 588 31.25 20.77 37.42
N GLY A 589 31.22 21.87 36.67
CA GLY A 589 31.75 21.97 35.31
C GLY A 589 30.87 21.39 34.19
N TRP A 590 29.64 20.95 34.47
CA TRP A 590 28.72 20.45 33.43
C TRP A 590 27.86 21.55 32.79
N PHE A 591 27.80 22.74 33.40
CA PHE A 591 27.15 23.91 32.83
C PHE A 591 28.14 25.07 32.71
N ARG A 592 28.14 25.77 31.58
CA ARG A 592 29.07 26.89 31.37
C ARG A 592 28.67 28.13 32.18
N GLU A 593 29.67 28.74 32.80
CA GLU A 593 29.52 29.96 33.60
C GLU A 593 29.02 31.15 32.77
N ASP A 594 29.55 31.34 31.56
CA ASP A 594 29.17 32.44 30.67
C ASP A 594 27.69 32.39 30.24
N LEU A 595 27.21 31.21 29.82
CA LEU A 595 25.81 30.98 29.50
C LEU A 595 24.92 31.17 30.73
N PHE A 596 25.34 30.69 31.90
CA PHE A 596 24.57 30.85 33.13
C PHE A 596 24.25 32.32 33.42
N TYR A 597 25.24 33.21 33.35
CA TYR A 597 25.01 34.64 33.60
C TYR A 597 24.12 35.30 32.54
N ARG A 598 24.16 34.84 31.27
CA ARG A 598 23.26 35.31 30.20
C ARG A 598 21.82 34.83 30.35
N LEU A 599 21.61 33.65 30.95
CA LEU A 599 20.27 33.12 31.23
C LEU A 599 19.68 33.70 32.52
N ASN A 600 20.49 33.83 33.56
CA ASN A 600 20.09 34.26 34.91
C ASN A 600 19.95 35.78 35.05
N VAL A 601 19.43 36.45 34.01
CA VAL A 601 19.22 37.91 34.00
C VAL A 601 17.96 38.30 34.76
N PHE A 602 16.87 37.56 34.55
CA PHE A 602 15.63 37.72 35.31
C PHE A 602 15.08 36.35 35.66
N THR A 603 15.00 36.05 36.96
CA THR A 603 14.67 34.70 37.44
C THR A 603 13.34 34.66 38.16
N ILE A 604 12.47 33.74 37.74
CA ILE A 604 11.17 33.48 38.37
C ILE A 604 11.21 32.10 39.01
N ASN A 605 11.06 32.04 40.33
CA ASN A 605 11.04 30.79 41.07
C ASN A 605 9.60 30.34 41.31
N LEU A 606 9.20 29.23 40.71
CA LEU A 606 7.88 28.64 40.91
C LEU A 606 7.84 27.84 42.22
N PRO A 607 6.91 28.15 43.14
CA PRO A 607 6.77 27.39 44.37
C PRO A 607 6.17 26.00 44.07
N PRO A 608 6.68 24.93 44.72
CA PRO A 608 6.07 23.61 44.62
C PRO A 608 4.69 23.61 45.28
N LEU A 609 3.82 22.69 44.88
CA LEU A 609 2.41 22.62 45.31
C LEU A 609 2.27 22.49 46.83
N ARG A 610 3.20 21.80 47.50
CA ARG A 610 3.24 21.71 48.98
C ARG A 610 3.37 23.06 49.69
N ASN A 611 3.89 24.08 48.99
CA ASN A 611 4.01 25.45 49.47
C ASN A 611 2.84 26.36 49.02
N ARG A 612 1.86 25.81 48.30
CA ARG A 612 0.70 26.49 47.71
C ARG A 612 -0.63 25.88 48.22
N ARG A 613 -0.69 25.56 49.52
CA ARG A 613 -1.82 24.82 50.12
C ARG A 613 -3.16 25.54 49.96
N GLU A 614 -3.16 26.87 50.01
CA GLU A 614 -4.35 27.71 49.84
C GLU A 614 -4.94 27.62 48.42
N SER A 615 -4.09 27.43 47.40
CA SER A 615 -4.53 27.24 46.01
C SER A 615 -4.98 25.82 45.69
N LEU A 616 -4.69 24.84 46.55
CA LEU A 616 -4.96 23.43 46.25
C LEU A 616 -6.45 23.14 46.03
N PRO A 617 -7.40 23.63 46.87
CA PRO A 617 -8.82 23.39 46.63
C PRO A 617 -9.33 23.96 45.30
N ALA A 618 -8.91 25.18 44.95
CA ALA A 618 -9.27 25.83 43.69
C ALA A 618 -8.69 25.08 42.47
N LEU A 619 -7.42 24.67 42.55
CA LEU A 619 -6.78 23.83 41.53
C LEU A 619 -7.52 22.50 41.36
N ALA A 620 -7.88 21.85 42.47
CA ALA A 620 -8.58 20.58 42.44
C ALA A 620 -9.97 20.72 41.78
N HIS A 621 -10.72 21.76 42.14
CA HIS A 621 -12.01 22.07 41.53
C HIS A 621 -11.90 22.31 40.02
N HIS A 622 -10.91 23.09 39.59
CA HIS A 622 -10.65 23.33 38.17
C HIS A 622 -10.41 22.03 37.38
N PHE A 623 -9.62 21.10 37.94
CA PHE A 623 -9.39 19.81 37.29
C PHE A 623 -10.63 18.91 37.30
N VAL A 624 -11.49 19.01 38.31
CA VAL A 624 -12.78 18.29 38.35
C VAL A 624 -13.72 18.80 37.25
N GLU A 625 -13.88 20.11 37.10
CA GLU A 625 -14.69 20.69 36.01
C GLU A 625 -14.17 20.27 34.63
N ARG A 626 -12.85 20.29 34.45
CA ARG A 626 -12.22 19.87 33.21
C ARG A 626 -12.44 18.37 32.94
N ALA A 627 -12.27 17.53 33.96
CA ALA A 627 -12.54 16.09 33.85
C ALA A 627 -14.02 15.83 33.56
N SER A 628 -14.94 16.58 34.18
CA SER A 628 -16.38 16.51 33.96
C SER A 628 -16.76 16.78 32.50
N LYS A 629 -16.25 17.89 31.93
CA LYS A 629 -16.45 18.24 30.50
C LYS A 629 -15.89 17.16 29.57
N ARG A 630 -14.66 16.68 29.83
CA ARG A 630 -13.98 15.70 28.98
C ARG A 630 -14.64 14.32 29.00
N LEU A 631 -15.14 13.88 30.16
CA LEU A 631 -15.79 12.58 30.35
C LEU A 631 -17.30 12.63 30.08
N ASN A 632 -17.85 13.82 29.80
CA ASN A 632 -19.29 14.06 29.69
C ASN A 632 -20.07 13.49 30.89
N LYS A 633 -19.53 13.68 32.10
CA LYS A 633 -20.08 13.15 33.36
C LYS A 633 -20.28 14.31 34.34
N PRO A 634 -21.46 14.48 34.96
CA PRO A 634 -21.70 15.57 35.90
C PRO A 634 -20.92 15.33 37.21
N LEU A 635 -19.80 16.02 37.42
CA LEU A 635 -19.07 15.99 38.69
C LEU A 635 -19.40 17.28 39.45
N LEU A 636 -19.95 17.14 40.65
CA LEU A 636 -20.39 18.23 41.52
C LEU A 636 -19.28 18.73 42.47
N GLY A 637 -18.25 17.91 42.73
CA GLY A 637 -17.15 18.31 43.61
C GLY A 637 -16.33 17.16 44.17
N ILE A 638 -15.55 17.46 45.20
CA ILE A 638 -14.69 16.53 45.95
C ILE A 638 -15.15 16.53 47.40
N GLU A 639 -15.19 15.35 48.02
CA GLU A 639 -15.51 15.20 49.44
C GLU A 639 -14.49 15.90 50.37
N ASP A 640 -14.95 16.52 51.46
CA ASP A 640 -14.08 17.25 52.41
C ASP A 640 -12.92 16.39 52.97
N ARG A 641 -13.19 15.10 53.25
CA ARG A 641 -12.17 14.14 53.72
C ARG A 641 -11.04 13.95 52.70
N ALA A 642 -11.40 13.95 51.41
CA ALA A 642 -10.45 13.87 50.32
C ALA A 642 -9.61 15.16 50.21
N VAL A 643 -10.25 16.33 50.33
CA VAL A 643 -9.54 17.63 50.32
C VAL A 643 -8.57 17.74 51.50
N GLU A 644 -8.98 17.35 52.70
CA GLU A 644 -8.13 17.37 53.91
C GLU A 644 -6.92 16.43 53.76
N ALA A 645 -7.11 15.25 53.18
CA ALA A 645 -6.02 14.33 52.86
C ALA A 645 -5.05 14.94 51.82
N MET A 646 -5.59 15.61 50.78
CA MET A 646 -4.80 16.27 49.75
C MET A 646 -3.93 17.41 50.29
N LEU A 647 -4.43 18.18 51.27
CA LEU A 647 -3.68 19.27 51.92
C LEU A 647 -2.44 18.79 52.69
N ASN A 648 -2.43 17.52 53.12
CA ASN A 648 -1.35 16.90 53.89
C ASN A 648 -0.41 16.03 53.04
N TYR A 649 -0.64 15.93 51.74
CA TYR A 649 0.24 15.23 50.81
C TYR A 649 1.43 16.10 50.38
N HIS A 650 2.57 15.46 50.08
CA HIS A 650 3.82 16.17 49.78
C HIS A 650 3.95 16.60 48.30
N TRP A 651 3.08 16.09 47.42
CA TRP A 651 2.98 16.44 46.00
C TRP A 651 4.32 16.41 45.23
N PRO A 652 5.03 15.26 45.19
CA PRO A 652 6.30 15.14 44.46
C PRO A 652 6.19 15.45 42.96
N GLY A 653 5.03 15.19 42.33
CA GLY A 653 4.76 15.54 40.93
C GLY A 653 3.96 16.83 40.74
N ASN A 654 3.80 17.63 41.81
CA ASN A 654 3.14 18.93 41.82
C ASN A 654 1.76 18.91 41.10
N ILE A 655 1.47 19.90 40.26
CA ILE A 655 0.18 20.09 39.59
C ILE A 655 -0.11 18.95 38.60
N ARG A 656 0.93 18.41 37.94
CA ARG A 656 0.78 17.30 37.00
C ARG A 656 0.27 16.04 37.69
N GLU A 657 0.79 15.75 38.89
CA GLU A 657 0.30 14.65 39.72
C GLU A 657 -1.12 14.89 40.22
N LEU A 658 -1.43 16.11 40.68
CA LEU A 658 -2.80 16.49 41.08
C LEU A 658 -3.81 16.26 39.95
N GLN A 659 -3.50 16.74 38.74
CA GLN A 659 -4.34 16.53 37.56
C GLN A 659 -4.57 15.03 37.30
N ASN A 660 -3.50 14.24 37.27
CA ASN A 660 -3.59 12.80 36.99
C ASN A 660 -4.43 12.05 38.05
N ILE A 661 -4.25 12.40 39.32
CA ILE A 661 -4.99 11.79 40.44
C ILE A 661 -6.47 12.14 40.32
N ILE A 662 -6.82 13.39 40.04
CA ILE A 662 -8.22 13.83 39.89
C ILE A 662 -8.87 13.21 38.66
N GLU A 663 -8.17 13.19 37.51
CA GLU A 663 -8.69 12.55 36.29
C GLU A 663 -8.96 11.06 36.51
N ARG A 664 -8.06 10.35 37.19
CA ARG A 664 -8.27 8.95 37.55
C ARG A 664 -9.44 8.78 38.51
N ALA A 665 -9.51 9.63 39.54
CA ALA A 665 -10.57 9.56 40.53
C ALA A 665 -11.94 9.80 39.89
N ALA A 666 -12.05 10.79 39.00
CA ALA A 666 -13.26 11.09 38.22
C ALA A 666 -13.78 9.90 37.41
N VAL A 667 -12.89 9.07 36.85
CA VAL A 667 -13.24 7.82 36.14
C VAL A 667 -13.73 6.74 37.11
N LEU A 668 -13.15 6.64 38.31
CA LEU A 668 -13.49 5.63 39.31
C LEU A 668 -14.75 5.97 40.11
N THR A 669 -15.09 7.25 40.20
CA THR A 669 -16.29 7.72 40.90
C THR A 669 -17.54 7.11 40.24
N GLN A 670 -18.47 6.58 41.04
CA GLN A 670 -19.71 5.98 40.55
C GLN A 670 -20.90 6.94 40.64
N ASP A 671 -20.83 7.90 41.55
CA ASP A 671 -21.75 9.02 41.70
C ASP A 671 -21.14 10.32 41.16
N ASN A 672 -21.65 11.47 41.60
CA ASN A 672 -21.25 12.78 41.11
C ASN A 672 -20.21 13.46 42.02
N VAL A 673 -19.69 12.81 43.07
CA VAL A 673 -18.75 13.40 44.03
C VAL A 673 -17.51 12.53 44.14
N ILE A 674 -16.32 13.12 43.99
CA ILE A 674 -15.07 12.36 44.16
C ILE A 674 -14.85 12.08 45.65
N HIS A 675 -14.94 10.82 46.04
CA HIS A 675 -14.74 10.37 47.41
C HIS A 675 -13.28 10.05 47.72
N LEU A 676 -12.93 10.04 49.02
CA LEU A 676 -11.60 9.64 49.49
C LEU A 676 -11.20 8.24 48.97
N ASP A 677 -12.16 7.32 48.85
CA ASP A 677 -11.95 5.96 48.35
C ASP A 677 -11.64 5.89 46.85
N ASN A 678 -11.89 6.97 46.09
CA ASN A 678 -11.54 7.06 44.68
C ASN A 678 -10.09 7.53 44.46
N LEU A 679 -9.43 8.03 45.51
CA LEU A 679 -8.04 8.48 45.48
C LEU A 679 -7.07 7.33 45.79
N PRO A 680 -5.78 7.48 45.48
CA PRO A 680 -4.75 6.52 45.91
C PRO A 680 -4.79 6.24 47.42
N VAL A 681 -4.50 4.99 47.83
CA VAL A 681 -4.58 4.51 49.23
C VAL A 681 -3.82 5.39 50.22
N VAL A 682 -2.72 6.02 49.79
CA VAL A 682 -1.92 6.95 50.60
C VAL A 682 -2.75 8.10 51.19
N PHE A 683 -3.79 8.58 50.50
CA PHE A 683 -4.65 9.65 50.99
C PHE A 683 -5.53 9.15 52.16
N ALA A 684 -6.03 7.92 52.10
CA ALA A 684 -6.79 7.33 53.21
C ALA A 684 -5.91 7.12 54.46
N GLU A 685 -4.64 6.71 54.28
CA GLU A 685 -3.69 6.59 55.39
C GLU A 685 -3.34 7.95 56.02
N LEU A 686 -3.17 8.99 55.19
CA LEU A 686 -2.91 10.35 55.67
C LEU A 686 -4.09 10.88 56.46
N TYR A 687 -5.32 10.67 55.96
CA TYR A 687 -6.54 11.03 56.66
C TYR A 687 -6.67 10.32 58.02
N GLN A 688 -6.39 9.02 58.08
CA GLN A 688 -6.40 8.27 59.35
C GLN A 688 -5.34 8.75 60.34
N LYS A 689 -4.17 9.18 59.87
CA LYS A 689 -3.11 9.75 60.74
C LYS A 689 -3.54 11.08 61.37
N LEU A 690 -4.35 11.88 60.68
CA LEU A 690 -4.89 13.16 61.19
C LEU A 690 -5.94 12.95 62.29
N GLN A 691 -6.65 11.82 62.28
CA GLN A 691 -7.69 11.49 63.27
C GLN A 691 -7.15 10.88 64.58
N LEU A 692 -5.83 10.67 64.69
CA LEU A 692 -5.22 10.20 65.95
C LEU A 692 -5.04 11.39 66.90
N PRO A 693 -5.52 11.34 68.16
CA PRO A 693 -5.31 12.42 69.11
C PRO A 693 -3.81 12.69 69.34
N ALA A 694 -3.45 13.97 69.50
CA ALA A 694 -2.08 14.48 69.56
C ALA A 694 -1.24 14.05 70.79
N ASP A 695 -1.67 13.03 71.52
CA ASP A 695 -0.93 12.48 72.65
C ASP A 695 -0.08 11.29 72.16
N ARG A 696 1.15 11.59 71.75
CA ARG A 696 2.08 10.57 71.26
C ARG A 696 2.74 9.86 72.44
N PRO A 697 2.53 8.54 72.64
CA PRO A 697 3.35 7.78 73.59
C PRO A 697 4.82 7.81 73.17
N THR A 698 5.69 8.29 74.06
CA THR A 698 7.10 8.60 73.77
C THR A 698 8.04 7.40 73.89
N THR A 699 7.59 6.26 74.41
CA THR A 699 8.45 5.07 74.58
C THR A 699 7.97 3.85 73.79
N PHE A 700 8.92 3.01 73.36
CA PHE A 700 8.66 1.77 72.62
C PHE A 700 7.66 0.85 73.35
N ASN A 701 7.69 0.82 74.68
CA ASN A 701 6.79 0.00 75.49
C ASN A 701 5.34 0.52 75.49
N GLU A 702 5.14 1.83 75.40
CA GLU A 702 3.80 2.43 75.32
C GLU A 702 3.19 2.22 73.92
N LEU A 703 3.99 2.39 72.86
CA LEU A 703 3.58 2.08 71.48
C LEU A 703 3.23 0.60 71.30
N ARG A 704 4.07 -0.30 71.84
CA ARG A 704 3.79 -1.75 71.85
C ARG A 704 2.53 -2.05 72.64
N SER A 705 2.33 -1.46 73.81
CA SER A 705 1.15 -1.70 74.63
C SER A 705 -0.14 -1.20 73.97
N ALA A 706 -0.09 -0.06 73.29
CA ALA A 706 -1.23 0.47 72.53
C ALA A 706 -1.56 -0.38 71.30
N GLN A 707 -0.55 -0.86 70.56
CA GLN A 707 -0.76 -1.75 69.41
C GLN A 707 -1.25 -3.14 69.82
N VAL A 708 -0.61 -3.76 70.83
CA VAL A 708 -1.05 -5.05 71.38
C VAL A 708 -2.46 -4.91 71.96
N GLY A 709 -2.77 -3.82 72.65
CA GLY A 709 -4.10 -3.55 73.18
C GLY A 709 -5.17 -3.42 72.09
N ARG A 710 -4.86 -2.73 70.96
CA ARG A 710 -5.78 -2.65 69.81
C ARG A 710 -6.04 -4.02 69.17
N ILE A 711 -5.00 -4.83 68.99
CA ILE A 711 -5.12 -6.19 68.43
C ILE A 711 -5.94 -7.08 69.39
N GLU A 712 -5.66 -7.02 70.69
CA GLU A 712 -6.36 -7.77 71.73
C GLU A 712 -7.85 -7.38 71.78
N ALA A 713 -8.16 -6.08 71.76
CA ALA A 713 -9.54 -5.58 71.73
C ALA A 713 -10.31 -6.03 70.47
N ASN A 714 -9.67 -6.02 69.31
CA ASN A 714 -10.29 -6.47 68.05
C ASN A 714 -10.55 -7.99 68.05
N LEU A 715 -9.62 -8.79 68.58
CA LEU A 715 -9.81 -10.23 68.73
C LEU A 715 -10.96 -10.56 69.69
N LEU A 716 -11.04 -9.85 70.83
CA LEU A 716 -12.15 -10.02 71.78
C LEU A 716 -13.51 -9.69 71.14
N LYS A 717 -13.61 -8.59 70.38
CA LYS A 717 -14.82 -8.22 69.65
C LYS A 717 -15.22 -9.28 68.62
N ARG A 718 -14.25 -9.81 67.86
CA ARG A 718 -14.49 -10.88 66.88
C ARG A 718 -15.05 -12.14 67.55
N TYR A 719 -14.44 -12.61 68.64
CA TYR A 719 -14.94 -13.79 69.36
C TYR A 719 -16.34 -13.56 69.97
N LEU A 720 -16.64 -12.34 70.44
CA LEU A 720 -17.97 -11.98 70.91
C LEU A 720 -19.00 -11.92 69.77
N GLN A 721 -18.64 -11.40 68.60
CA GLN A 721 -19.51 -11.38 67.41
C GLN A 721 -19.83 -12.81 66.94
N GLU A 722 -18.82 -13.67 66.83
CA GLU A 722 -18.98 -15.06 66.38
C GLU A 722 -19.80 -15.92 67.36
N THR A 723 -19.91 -15.51 68.62
CA THR A 723 -20.66 -16.23 69.67
C THR A 723 -21.92 -15.51 70.13
N GLY A 724 -22.31 -14.44 69.43
CA GLY A 724 -23.53 -13.68 69.71
C GLY A 724 -23.57 -13.06 71.12
N GLY A 725 -22.44 -12.54 71.60
CA GLY A 725 -22.34 -11.86 72.90
C GLY A 725 -22.36 -12.80 74.12
N ASN A 726 -22.19 -14.11 73.93
CA ASN A 726 -22.04 -15.07 75.03
C ASN A 726 -20.57 -15.19 75.48
N VAL A 727 -20.23 -14.49 76.57
CA VAL A 727 -18.86 -14.46 77.11
C VAL A 727 -18.32 -15.85 77.46
N SER A 728 -19.15 -16.77 77.94
CA SER A 728 -18.71 -18.14 78.29
C SER A 728 -18.35 -18.97 77.06
N ALA A 729 -19.04 -18.74 75.94
CA ALA A 729 -18.74 -19.38 74.66
C ALA A 729 -17.51 -18.74 73.98
N ALA A 730 -17.42 -17.39 74.01
CA ALA A 730 -16.27 -16.65 73.49
C ALA A 730 -14.96 -17.05 74.20
N ALA A 731 -14.98 -17.16 75.53
CA ALA A 731 -13.83 -17.57 76.32
C ALA A 731 -13.38 -19.01 76.00
N ARG A 732 -14.34 -19.95 75.84
CA ARG A 732 -14.04 -21.33 75.43
C ARG A 732 -13.42 -21.39 74.05
N LYS A 733 -13.96 -20.62 73.09
CA LYS A 733 -13.45 -20.56 71.72
C LYS A 733 -12.05 -19.92 71.64
N ALA A 734 -11.80 -18.93 72.48
CA ALA A 734 -10.48 -18.31 72.65
C ALA A 734 -9.50 -19.15 73.51
N GLN A 735 -9.93 -20.32 74.02
CA GLN A 735 -9.15 -21.18 74.92
C GLN A 735 -8.63 -20.45 76.18
N LEU A 736 -9.40 -19.49 76.69
CA LEU A 736 -9.07 -18.74 77.89
C LEU A 736 -10.04 -19.05 79.04
N PRO A 737 -9.58 -19.10 80.30
CA PRO A 737 -10.48 -19.15 81.44
C PRO A 737 -11.47 -17.99 81.41
N ARG A 738 -12.75 -18.26 81.67
CA ARG A 738 -13.83 -17.25 81.59
C ARG A 738 -13.52 -15.98 82.39
N ARG A 739 -12.92 -16.11 83.57
CA ARG A 739 -12.52 -14.98 84.43
C ARG A 739 -11.44 -14.11 83.78
N THR A 740 -10.49 -14.72 83.08
CA THR A 740 -9.43 -14.02 82.34
C THR A 740 -10.02 -13.26 81.15
N PHE A 741 -10.89 -13.91 80.38
CA PHE A 741 -11.57 -13.27 79.25
C PHE A 741 -12.42 -12.08 79.70
N TYR A 742 -13.16 -12.22 80.81
CA TYR A 742 -13.97 -11.13 81.37
C TYR A 742 -13.11 -9.94 81.82
N ARG A 743 -11.98 -10.19 82.48
CA ARG A 743 -11.03 -9.14 82.88
C ARG A 743 -10.43 -8.41 81.67
N LEU A 744 -10.19 -9.12 80.57
CA LEU A 744 -9.74 -8.51 79.32
C LEU A 744 -10.81 -7.62 78.69
N LEU A 745 -12.09 -8.01 78.78
CA LEU A 745 -13.20 -7.17 78.33
C LEU A 745 -13.31 -5.88 79.15
N GLU A 746 -13.22 -5.97 80.48
CA GLU A 746 -13.23 -4.79 81.36
C GLU A 746 -12.04 -3.87 81.11
N ARG A 747 -10.84 -4.43 80.96
CA ARG A 747 -9.61 -3.67 80.68
C ARG A 747 -9.73 -2.83 79.40
N HIS A 748 -10.41 -3.36 78.39
CA HIS A 748 -10.61 -2.69 77.10
C HIS A 748 -11.95 -1.98 76.97
N GLY A 749 -12.76 -1.92 78.04
CA GLY A 749 -14.06 -1.24 78.05
C GLY A 749 -15.10 -1.84 77.10
N ILE A 750 -15.04 -3.15 76.82
CA ILE A 750 -15.92 -3.81 75.83
C ILE A 750 -17.13 -4.44 76.55
N ASP A 751 -18.34 -3.90 76.31
CA ASP A 751 -19.57 -4.51 76.81
C ASP A 751 -20.04 -5.66 75.91
N SER A 752 -20.05 -6.87 76.46
CA SER A 752 -20.54 -8.08 75.80
C SER A 752 -22.03 -8.02 75.39
N LYS A 753 -22.86 -7.19 76.05
CA LYS A 753 -24.29 -7.07 75.74
C LYS A 753 -24.54 -6.44 74.38
N ALA A 754 -23.65 -5.56 73.92
CA ALA A 754 -23.74 -4.93 72.60
C ALA A 754 -23.68 -5.94 71.43
N PHE A 755 -23.16 -7.15 71.69
CA PHE A 755 -22.98 -8.20 70.69
C PHE A 755 -24.04 -9.30 70.77
N ARG A 756 -25.00 -9.20 71.70
CA ARG A 756 -26.13 -10.13 71.78
C ARG A 756 -27.12 -9.82 70.66
N ARG A 757 -27.40 -10.81 69.81
CA ARG A 757 -28.49 -10.72 68.83
C ARG A 757 -29.81 -10.61 69.63
N ARG A 758 -30.59 -9.55 69.39
CA ARG A 758 -31.94 -9.41 69.96
C ARG A 758 -32.77 -10.62 69.50
N PRO A 759 -33.49 -11.32 70.39
CA PRO A 759 -34.45 -12.33 69.94
C PRO A 759 -35.53 -11.63 69.09
N THR A 760 -35.78 -12.18 67.91
CA THR A 760 -36.98 -11.90 67.10
C THR A 760 -38.23 -12.34 67.82
#